data_AF-A0A2I5KM58-F1
#
_entry.id   AF-A0A2I5KM58-F1
#
_cell.length_a   1.000
_cell.length_b   1.000
_cell.length_c   1.000
_cell.angle_alpha   90.00
_cell.angle_beta   90.00
_cell.angle_gamma   90.00
#
_symmetry.space_group_name_H-M   'P 1'
#
loop_
_entity.id
_entity.type
_entity.pdbx_description
1 polymer ?
#
loop_
_entity_poly.entity_id
_entity_poly.type
_entity_poly.pdbx_seq_one_letter_code
_entity_poly.pdbx_strand_id
1 'polypeptide(L)'
;MKPHVPVPEVKTIKTTVHPVAVKDAPAITKDVVNTEGTSINGELVAKNSTETWVLNPGALKAGREAMTSVVLSDPFPAGTKIVKDDTAKLSPEWLVSYDETGKAIVTLSANGLAKVNADLAKDFVLPTFNAIFTVLNDAATYKNAYTMTLTTKSGKTYTATSNTPVIYTPGSETRTYNGNVVVRYFDVDTNVKIAPNQADLEDAKVGTAYDTTDQKQEVIAHEGKLYKLTSKVVGSETGKVTDGTIYVDYFYKVVENEPGKGNVVIHYVNEDEKTVANDVVDSSNVPTGTSYDTTDYKPGRITTEDGIEYELVPEKTIGQETGEVIEGTTEVTYVYKRITPRPETPTPNDSLIEPEKHLYQVGQISGANLDGLQLLPNKTYSYTAVTDNNQYKGLKATQGEIFKGFLPLVDDPQDNTVLFDFSTLKTTLADGRDVSSDFEVRSYESLEKADAEVVAILKATRISPDGYFSVVVPKGLDFEGYFNKYVFTGLNLFHTFDVKTGDYIGDFSNKVWQVDFGNGYAGNTVENNVPKLDGIKKILESIGSNKDLTGGTIELGQTYPARLSFPVVKTTIDGKLKSLYGIENFDENFDEYNGEFYAFASGDMKLKDGSIIKLDEELTRYIVQELIRDEKTGQVVAVKYTVNPEFYDLLAEGEEIKIDVYSMLKRIAYGENIENEWIVYVNDVEVDKDIVTTNTPKPKEETPEVPETPVTPVTPGTPVARAQTLPSTGEEKLYGFGCTRCKHGNRRAWISSSQA
;
A
#
# COMPACT_ATOMS: atom_id res chain seq x y z
N MET A 1 -46.02 -73.19 -87.95
CA MET A 1 -44.87 -73.22 -87.03
C MET A 1 -45.07 -72.12 -85.99
N LYS A 2 -45.01 -72.42 -84.68
CA LYS A 2 -45.01 -71.37 -83.62
C LYS A 2 -43.57 -70.89 -83.43
N PRO A 3 -43.19 -69.63 -83.74
CA PRO A 3 -42.30 -68.88 -82.79
C PRO A 3 -42.31 -67.34 -83.01
N HIS A 4 -41.75 -66.45 -82.20
CA HIS A 4 -40.80 -66.51 -81.10
C HIS A 4 -41.20 -65.39 -80.12
N VAL A 5 -41.48 -65.71 -78.84
CA VAL A 5 -41.60 -64.69 -77.79
C VAL A 5 -40.19 -64.48 -77.23
N PRO A 6 -39.61 -63.26 -77.32
CA PRO A 6 -38.28 -63.00 -76.78
C PRO A 6 -38.28 -63.24 -75.28
N VAL A 7 -37.30 -64.00 -74.78
CA VAL A 7 -37.04 -64.12 -73.34
C VAL A 7 -36.52 -62.75 -72.85
N PRO A 8 -37.12 -62.13 -71.83
CA PRO A 8 -36.65 -60.83 -71.33
C PRO A 8 -35.23 -60.95 -70.79
N GLU A 9 -34.37 -59.99 -71.14
CA GLU A 9 -33.01 -59.89 -70.62
C GLU A 9 -33.00 -59.81 -69.09
N VAL A 10 -32.32 -60.76 -68.45
CA VAL A 10 -32.07 -60.73 -67.01
C VAL A 10 -31.10 -59.58 -66.72
N LYS A 11 -31.64 -58.44 -66.28
CA LYS A 11 -30.82 -57.34 -65.74
C LYS A 11 -30.16 -57.81 -64.45
N THR A 12 -28.86 -58.03 -64.50
CA THR A 12 -28.06 -58.30 -63.31
C THR A 12 -27.75 -56.98 -62.61
N ILE A 13 -28.48 -56.67 -61.54
CA ILE A 13 -28.25 -55.47 -60.74
C ILE A 13 -27.11 -55.77 -59.77
N LYS A 14 -25.96 -55.13 -59.95
CA LYS A 14 -24.90 -55.09 -58.91
C LYS A 14 -25.20 -53.93 -57.98
N THR A 15 -25.40 -54.23 -56.71
CA THR A 15 -25.43 -53.23 -55.63
C THR A 15 -24.08 -53.23 -54.94
N THR A 16 -23.53 -52.04 -54.72
CA THR A 16 -22.31 -51.84 -53.92
C THR A 16 -22.72 -51.06 -52.69
N VAL A 17 -22.59 -51.67 -51.52
CA VAL A 17 -22.81 -50.99 -50.24
C VAL A 17 -21.48 -50.38 -49.81
N HIS A 18 -21.46 -49.05 -49.67
CA HIS A 18 -20.33 -48.34 -49.10
C HIS A 18 -20.65 -47.99 -47.64
N PRO A 19 -19.92 -48.52 -46.65
CA PRO A 19 -20.10 -48.09 -45.28
C PRO A 19 -19.67 -46.63 -45.13
N VAL A 20 -20.51 -45.82 -44.49
CA VAL A 20 -20.19 -44.44 -44.13
C VAL A 20 -19.62 -44.44 -42.72
N ALA A 21 -18.34 -44.05 -42.60
CA ALA A 21 -17.74 -43.79 -41.30
C ALA A 21 -17.92 -42.31 -40.96
N VAL A 22 -18.66 -42.02 -39.90
CA VAL A 22 -18.83 -40.66 -39.37
C VAL A 22 -17.80 -40.45 -38.28
N LYS A 23 -17.01 -39.37 -38.39
CA LYS A 23 -16.07 -38.97 -37.34
C LYS A 23 -16.82 -38.05 -36.38
N ASP A 24 -16.89 -38.45 -35.13
CA ASP A 24 -17.43 -37.64 -34.03
C ASP A 24 -16.30 -37.33 -33.05
N ALA A 25 -16.24 -36.09 -32.57
CA ALA A 25 -15.27 -35.64 -31.58
C ALA A 25 -16.06 -35.04 -30.40
N PRO A 26 -15.89 -35.57 -29.17
CA PRO A 26 -16.60 -35.03 -28.02
C PRO A 26 -16.33 -33.54 -27.84
N ALA A 27 -17.38 -32.76 -27.58
CA ALA A 27 -17.23 -31.38 -27.14
C ALA A 27 -16.66 -31.40 -25.71
N ILE A 28 -15.35 -31.17 -25.60
CA ILE A 28 -14.66 -31.17 -24.31
C ILE A 28 -14.53 -29.73 -23.78
N THR A 29 -14.70 -29.58 -22.47
CA THR A 29 -14.57 -28.28 -21.80
C THR A 29 -13.74 -28.39 -20.53
N LYS A 30 -13.18 -27.27 -20.12
CA LYS A 30 -12.52 -27.08 -18.84
C LYS A 30 -13.09 -25.85 -18.14
N ASP A 31 -13.29 -25.94 -16.85
CA ASP A 31 -13.69 -24.83 -16.00
C ASP A 31 -12.80 -24.77 -14.76
N VAL A 32 -12.89 -23.67 -14.02
CA VAL A 32 -12.28 -23.47 -12.72
C VAL A 32 -13.34 -22.97 -11.76
N VAL A 33 -13.52 -23.72 -10.67
CA VAL A 33 -14.56 -23.44 -9.69
C VAL A 33 -13.95 -23.28 -8.31
N ASN A 34 -14.58 -22.44 -7.48
CA ASN A 34 -14.23 -22.33 -6.08
C ASN A 34 -14.69 -23.56 -5.27
N THR A 35 -14.44 -23.58 -3.95
CA THR A 35 -14.86 -24.68 -3.08
C THR A 35 -16.37 -24.88 -2.99
N GLU A 36 -17.16 -23.90 -3.42
CA GLU A 36 -18.62 -23.95 -3.44
C GLU A 36 -19.17 -24.43 -4.81
N GLY A 37 -18.30 -24.67 -5.79
CA GLY A 37 -18.66 -25.13 -7.13
C GLY A 37 -19.06 -24.02 -8.10
N THR A 38 -18.94 -22.75 -7.70
CA THR A 38 -19.18 -21.59 -8.57
C THR A 38 -17.99 -21.38 -9.51
N SER A 39 -18.26 -21.21 -10.80
CA SER A 39 -17.20 -20.85 -11.77
C SER A 39 -16.59 -19.51 -11.40
N ILE A 40 -15.25 -19.49 -11.39
CA ILE A 40 -14.41 -18.31 -11.15
C ILE A 40 -13.52 -18.04 -12.36
N ASN A 41 -13.88 -18.56 -13.54
CA ASN A 41 -13.14 -18.31 -14.76
C ASN A 41 -13.17 -16.82 -15.13
N GLY A 42 -11.99 -16.20 -15.22
CA GLY A 42 -11.80 -14.78 -15.45
C GLY A 42 -11.80 -13.93 -14.18
N GLU A 43 -11.94 -14.55 -13.01
CA GLU A 43 -12.08 -13.84 -11.74
C GLU A 43 -10.73 -13.69 -10.99
N LEU A 44 -10.73 -12.74 -10.06
CA LEU A 44 -9.65 -12.53 -9.10
C LEU A 44 -9.92 -13.35 -7.83
N VAL A 45 -8.92 -14.08 -7.36
CA VAL A 45 -8.97 -14.88 -6.13
C VAL A 45 -7.81 -14.52 -5.21
N ALA A 46 -7.95 -14.80 -3.92
CA ALA A 46 -6.89 -14.54 -2.95
C ALA A 46 -5.70 -15.50 -3.13
N LYS A 47 -4.48 -15.03 -2.87
CA LYS A 47 -3.33 -15.94 -2.71
C LYS A 47 -3.64 -16.97 -1.62
N ASN A 48 -3.17 -18.20 -1.81
CA ASN A 48 -3.43 -19.36 -0.96
C ASN A 48 -4.91 -19.76 -0.88
N SER A 49 -5.76 -19.30 -1.82
CA SER A 49 -7.11 -19.84 -2.04
C SER A 49 -7.03 -21.26 -2.59
N THR A 50 -8.06 -22.06 -2.33
CA THR A 50 -8.15 -23.44 -2.83
C THR A 50 -9.26 -23.54 -3.86
N GLU A 51 -8.89 -23.92 -5.08
CA GLU A 51 -9.76 -23.97 -6.24
C GLU A 51 -9.77 -25.36 -6.86
N THR A 52 -10.67 -25.58 -7.83
CA THR A 52 -10.79 -26.85 -8.54
C THR A 52 -10.82 -26.64 -10.05
N TRP A 53 -9.85 -27.25 -10.76
CA TRP A 53 -9.95 -27.41 -12.21
C TRP A 53 -10.93 -28.53 -12.52
N VAL A 54 -11.98 -28.23 -13.26
CA VAL A 54 -13.04 -29.17 -13.68
C VAL A 54 -12.81 -29.56 -15.14
N LEU A 55 -12.34 -30.78 -15.39
CA LEU A 55 -12.07 -31.29 -16.72
C LEU A 55 -13.26 -32.15 -17.17
N ASN A 56 -14.03 -31.64 -18.14
CA ASN A 56 -15.18 -32.33 -18.70
C ASN A 56 -14.86 -32.94 -20.10
N PRO A 57 -14.59 -34.25 -20.18
CA PRO A 57 -14.26 -34.94 -21.43
C PRO A 57 -15.46 -35.17 -22.37
N GLY A 58 -16.67 -34.71 -22.02
CA GLY A 58 -17.86 -34.77 -22.86
C GLY A 58 -18.46 -36.18 -22.99
N ALA A 59 -19.28 -36.36 -24.02
CA ALA A 59 -19.97 -37.62 -24.30
C ALA A 59 -19.42 -38.30 -25.56
N LEU A 60 -19.38 -39.64 -25.52
CA LEU A 60 -19.08 -40.48 -26.67
C LEU A 60 -20.38 -40.97 -27.30
N LYS A 61 -20.54 -40.81 -28.61
CA LYS A 61 -21.77 -41.21 -29.32
C LYS A 61 -21.97 -42.72 -29.42
N ALA A 62 -23.22 -43.13 -29.58
CA ALA A 62 -23.61 -44.48 -29.97
C ALA A 62 -22.93 -44.91 -31.27
N GLY A 63 -22.63 -46.20 -31.41
CA GLY A 63 -21.93 -46.79 -32.56
C GLY A 63 -20.40 -46.65 -32.51
N ARG A 64 -19.85 -46.12 -31.41
CA ARG A 64 -18.39 -46.01 -31.19
C ARG A 64 -17.71 -47.37 -31.13
N GLU A 65 -16.44 -47.40 -31.47
CA GLU A 65 -15.57 -48.54 -31.21
C GLU A 65 -15.26 -48.64 -29.71
N ALA A 66 -15.05 -49.87 -29.20
CA ALA A 66 -14.57 -50.08 -27.84
C ALA A 66 -13.25 -49.34 -27.60
N MET A 67 -13.17 -48.63 -26.46
CA MET A 67 -12.00 -47.88 -26.03
C MET A 67 -11.02 -48.79 -25.29
N THR A 68 -9.72 -48.63 -25.57
CA THR A 68 -8.62 -49.25 -24.83
C THR A 68 -7.97 -48.28 -23.85
N SER A 69 -8.07 -46.98 -24.11
CA SER A 69 -7.56 -45.94 -23.20
C SER A 69 -8.31 -44.63 -23.38
N VAL A 70 -8.49 -43.91 -22.27
CA VAL A 70 -8.94 -42.52 -22.20
C VAL A 70 -7.97 -41.81 -21.27
N VAL A 71 -7.21 -40.86 -21.82
CA VAL A 71 -6.17 -40.12 -21.09
C VAL A 71 -6.47 -38.63 -21.15
N LEU A 72 -6.45 -37.94 -20.00
CA LEU A 72 -6.45 -36.49 -19.89
C LEU A 72 -5.04 -36.06 -19.48
N SER A 73 -4.41 -35.20 -20.29
CA SER A 73 -3.08 -34.68 -20.05
C SER A 73 -3.18 -33.20 -19.71
N ASP A 74 -2.87 -32.85 -18.46
CA ASP A 74 -3.07 -31.52 -17.87
C ASP A 74 -1.74 -30.95 -17.33
N PRO A 75 -1.14 -29.97 -18.03
CA PRO A 75 0.01 -29.24 -17.54
C PRO A 75 -0.44 -28.16 -16.55
N PHE A 76 -0.49 -28.50 -15.26
CA PHE A 76 -0.87 -27.52 -14.24
C PHE A 76 0.05 -26.29 -14.27
N PRO A 77 -0.51 -25.07 -14.08
CA PRO A 77 0.28 -23.85 -14.16
C PRO A 77 1.34 -23.79 -13.06
N ALA A 78 2.47 -23.15 -13.34
CA ALA A 78 3.45 -22.84 -12.31
C ALA A 78 2.81 -21.99 -11.19
N GLY A 79 3.30 -22.15 -9.95
CA GLY A 79 2.71 -21.46 -8.79
C GLY A 79 1.41 -22.10 -8.27
N THR A 80 1.02 -23.28 -8.78
CA THR A 80 -0.08 -24.06 -8.21
C THR A 80 0.43 -25.27 -7.41
N LYS A 81 -0.32 -25.67 -6.38
CA LYS A 81 -0.06 -26.87 -5.59
C LYS A 81 -1.28 -27.77 -5.55
N ILE A 82 -1.18 -28.96 -6.14
CA ILE A 82 -2.28 -29.93 -6.16
C ILE A 82 -2.49 -30.57 -4.78
N VAL A 83 -3.75 -30.62 -4.35
CA VAL A 83 -4.22 -31.34 -3.15
C VAL A 83 -4.55 -32.78 -3.57
N LYS A 84 -3.52 -33.64 -3.56
CA LYS A 84 -3.56 -34.98 -4.17
C LYS A 84 -4.66 -35.88 -3.58
N ASP A 85 -4.75 -35.94 -2.26
CA ASP A 85 -5.68 -36.85 -1.58
C ASP A 85 -7.14 -36.49 -1.84
N ASP A 86 -7.46 -35.19 -1.81
CA ASP A 86 -8.82 -34.74 -2.04
C ASP A 86 -9.20 -34.78 -3.52
N THR A 87 -8.23 -34.52 -4.43
CA THR A 87 -8.38 -34.79 -5.87
C THR A 87 -8.74 -36.26 -6.14
N ALA A 88 -8.04 -37.20 -5.50
CA ALA A 88 -8.29 -38.63 -5.68
C ALA A 88 -9.67 -39.05 -5.15
N LYS A 89 -10.12 -38.48 -4.01
CA LYS A 89 -11.46 -38.73 -3.46
C LYS A 89 -12.57 -38.19 -4.36
N LEU A 90 -12.38 -37.00 -4.94
CA LEU A 90 -13.39 -36.34 -5.77
C LEU A 90 -13.46 -36.94 -7.19
N SER A 91 -12.41 -37.63 -7.62
CA SER A 91 -12.29 -38.21 -8.97
C SER A 91 -11.97 -39.72 -8.96
N PRO A 92 -12.78 -40.58 -8.32
CA PRO A 92 -12.42 -41.99 -8.05
C PRO A 92 -12.37 -42.88 -9.30
N GLU A 93 -13.00 -42.46 -10.41
CA GLU A 93 -12.97 -43.19 -11.69
C GLU A 93 -11.65 -43.02 -12.44
N TRP A 94 -10.79 -42.12 -11.97
CA TRP A 94 -9.56 -41.70 -12.64
C TRP A 94 -8.31 -42.07 -11.84
N LEU A 95 -7.26 -42.47 -12.54
CA LEU A 95 -5.93 -42.73 -12.00
C LEU A 95 -5.02 -41.55 -12.33
N VAL A 96 -4.53 -40.86 -11.30
CA VAL A 96 -3.61 -39.73 -11.46
C VAL A 96 -2.17 -40.23 -11.36
N SER A 97 -1.38 -39.89 -12.37
CA SER A 97 0.08 -40.04 -12.36
C SER A 97 0.72 -38.71 -12.71
N TYR A 98 1.98 -38.55 -12.31
CA TYR A 98 2.77 -37.36 -12.63
C TYR A 98 4.01 -37.82 -13.38
N ASP A 99 4.35 -37.14 -14.47
CA ASP A 99 5.61 -37.39 -15.15
C ASP A 99 6.80 -36.73 -14.43
N GLU A 100 8.01 -36.96 -14.96
CA GLU A 100 9.26 -36.41 -14.40
C GLU A 100 9.31 -34.87 -14.38
N THR A 101 8.45 -34.22 -15.15
CA THR A 101 8.29 -32.75 -15.21
C THR A 101 7.21 -32.22 -14.27
N GLY A 102 6.46 -33.12 -13.60
CA GLY A 102 5.34 -32.79 -12.73
C GLY A 102 4.00 -32.60 -13.44
N LYS A 103 3.91 -32.88 -14.75
CA LYS A 103 2.65 -32.80 -15.52
C LYS A 103 1.71 -33.93 -15.08
N ALA A 104 0.44 -33.60 -14.85
CA ALA A 104 -0.54 -34.62 -14.50
C ALA A 104 -1.02 -35.37 -15.75
N ILE A 105 -0.89 -36.68 -15.68
CA ILE A 105 -1.43 -37.63 -16.65
C ILE A 105 -2.49 -38.43 -15.93
N VAL A 106 -3.74 -38.19 -16.32
CA VAL A 106 -4.92 -38.77 -15.72
C VAL A 106 -5.46 -39.82 -16.68
N THR A 107 -5.51 -41.08 -16.25
CA THR A 107 -5.99 -42.19 -17.08
C THR A 107 -7.27 -42.75 -16.49
N LEU A 108 -8.27 -43.02 -17.33
CA LEU A 108 -9.49 -43.64 -16.86
C LEU A 108 -9.17 -45.03 -16.28
N SER A 109 -9.68 -45.31 -15.07
CA SER A 109 -9.44 -46.59 -14.40
C SER A 109 -10.01 -47.77 -15.19
N ALA A 110 -9.55 -48.98 -14.88
CA ALA A 110 -10.10 -50.20 -15.49
C ALA A 110 -11.63 -50.31 -15.30
N ASN A 111 -12.13 -49.89 -14.14
CA ASN A 111 -13.57 -49.85 -13.85
C ASN A 111 -14.29 -48.81 -14.71
N GLY A 112 -13.73 -47.61 -14.85
CA GLY A 112 -14.27 -46.58 -15.72
C GLY A 112 -14.31 -47.02 -17.19
N LEU A 113 -13.23 -47.66 -17.68
CA LEU A 113 -13.14 -48.16 -19.04
C LEU A 113 -14.15 -49.30 -19.30
N ALA A 114 -14.39 -50.16 -18.32
CA ALA A 114 -15.43 -51.18 -18.41
C ALA A 114 -16.83 -50.55 -18.57
N LYS A 115 -17.13 -49.46 -17.85
CA LYS A 115 -18.39 -48.71 -17.99
C LYS A 115 -18.52 -48.07 -19.38
N VAL A 116 -17.47 -47.43 -19.88
CA VAL A 116 -17.43 -46.82 -21.22
C VAL A 116 -17.77 -47.84 -22.31
N ASN A 117 -17.33 -49.08 -22.14
CA ASN A 117 -17.49 -50.16 -23.12
C ASN A 117 -18.71 -51.06 -22.86
N ALA A 118 -19.51 -50.81 -21.82
CA ALA A 118 -20.60 -51.69 -21.43
C ALA A 118 -21.73 -51.76 -22.48
N ASP A 119 -22.06 -50.64 -23.11
CA ASP A 119 -23.06 -50.54 -24.17
C ASP A 119 -22.60 -49.56 -25.26
N LEU A 120 -22.13 -50.11 -26.39
CA LEU A 120 -21.66 -49.32 -27.53
C LEU A 120 -22.80 -48.78 -28.39
N ALA A 121 -24.04 -49.24 -28.19
CA ALA A 121 -25.20 -48.81 -28.95
C ALA A 121 -25.89 -47.55 -28.38
N LYS A 122 -25.40 -47.02 -27.26
CA LYS A 122 -25.92 -45.82 -26.60
C LYS A 122 -24.83 -44.78 -26.42
N ASP A 123 -25.22 -43.52 -26.36
CA ASP A 123 -24.34 -42.44 -25.92
C ASP A 123 -23.83 -42.71 -24.50
N PHE A 124 -22.57 -42.35 -24.20
CA PHE A 124 -21.96 -42.50 -22.88
C PHE A 124 -21.27 -41.21 -22.46
N VAL A 125 -21.66 -40.66 -21.32
CA VAL A 125 -21.02 -39.46 -20.74
C VAL A 125 -19.80 -39.91 -19.94
N LEU A 126 -18.62 -39.41 -20.32
CA LEU A 126 -17.39 -39.70 -19.58
C LEU A 126 -17.41 -38.97 -18.22
N PRO A 127 -16.90 -39.58 -17.14
CA PRO A 127 -16.90 -38.95 -15.82
C PRO A 127 -15.98 -37.72 -15.81
N THR A 128 -16.41 -36.62 -15.18
CA THR A 128 -15.57 -35.44 -14.97
C THR A 128 -14.36 -35.77 -14.09
N PHE A 129 -13.22 -35.13 -14.36
CA PHE A 129 -12.07 -35.14 -13.47
C PHE A 129 -11.92 -33.78 -12.79
N ASN A 130 -11.91 -33.77 -11.47
CA ASN A 130 -11.78 -32.58 -10.64
C ASN A 130 -10.41 -32.57 -9.95
N ALA A 131 -9.56 -31.61 -10.29
CA ALA A 131 -8.25 -31.42 -9.69
C ALA A 131 -8.26 -30.23 -8.72
N ILE A 132 -8.13 -30.52 -7.43
CA ILE A 132 -8.12 -29.53 -6.36
C ILE A 132 -6.70 -28.98 -6.21
N PHE A 133 -6.54 -27.65 -6.16
CA PHE A 133 -5.25 -26.98 -6.10
C PHE A 133 -5.29 -25.70 -5.28
N THR A 134 -4.12 -25.27 -4.82
CA THR A 134 -3.91 -23.97 -4.16
C THR A 134 -3.06 -23.07 -5.06
N VAL A 135 -3.42 -21.79 -5.18
CA VAL A 135 -2.60 -20.75 -5.84
C VAL A 135 -1.59 -20.15 -4.84
N LEU A 136 -0.32 -20.03 -5.21
CA LEU A 136 0.75 -19.72 -4.23
C LEU A 136 1.37 -18.34 -4.35
N ASN A 137 1.24 -17.71 -5.50
CA ASN A 137 1.91 -16.45 -5.81
C ASN A 137 0.90 -15.31 -5.84
N ASP A 138 1.32 -14.13 -5.39
CA ASP A 138 0.68 -12.85 -5.75
C ASP A 138 1.00 -12.52 -7.22
N ALA A 139 0.29 -11.55 -7.78
CA ALA A 139 0.56 -11.00 -9.12
C ALA A 139 0.56 -12.04 -10.25
N ALA A 140 -0.07 -13.19 -10.04
CA ALA A 140 0.01 -14.33 -10.93
C ALA A 140 -1.28 -14.56 -11.72
N THR A 141 -1.08 -14.99 -12.95
CA THR A 141 -2.13 -15.42 -13.88
C THR A 141 -2.03 -16.92 -14.09
N TYR A 142 -3.07 -17.66 -13.73
CA TYR A 142 -3.10 -19.12 -13.82
C TYR A 142 -4.04 -19.54 -14.95
N LYS A 143 -3.46 -19.81 -16.13
CA LYS A 143 -4.18 -20.34 -17.29
C LYS A 143 -3.97 -21.82 -17.40
N ASN A 144 -5.03 -22.57 -17.65
CA ASN A 144 -4.88 -24.02 -17.78
C ASN A 144 -5.79 -24.58 -18.87
N ALA A 145 -5.27 -25.50 -19.68
CA ALA A 145 -6.01 -26.26 -20.69
C ALA A 145 -5.52 -27.70 -20.67
N TYR A 146 -6.37 -28.67 -20.95
CA TYR A 146 -5.96 -30.08 -21.02
C TYR A 146 -6.19 -30.65 -22.42
N THR A 147 -5.46 -31.72 -22.72
CA THR A 147 -5.65 -32.51 -23.93
C THR A 147 -6.21 -33.88 -23.57
N MET A 148 -7.32 -34.26 -24.19
CA MET A 148 -7.83 -35.63 -24.12
C MET A 148 -7.27 -36.46 -25.27
N THR A 149 -6.85 -37.68 -24.99
CA THR A 149 -6.50 -38.71 -25.98
C THR A 149 -7.35 -39.95 -25.77
N LEU A 150 -8.15 -40.30 -26.76
CA LEU A 150 -8.91 -41.55 -26.82
C LEU A 150 -8.16 -42.55 -27.70
N THR A 151 -8.03 -43.79 -27.26
CA THR A 151 -7.48 -44.89 -28.07
C THR A 151 -8.53 -45.98 -28.20
N THR A 152 -8.83 -46.39 -29.43
CA THR A 152 -9.80 -47.46 -29.70
C THR A 152 -9.12 -48.83 -29.78
N LYS A 153 -9.91 -49.89 -29.80
CA LYS A 153 -9.44 -51.29 -29.94
C LYS A 153 -8.65 -51.54 -31.22
N SER A 154 -8.97 -50.86 -32.32
CA SER A 154 -8.23 -50.91 -33.58
C SER A 154 -6.93 -50.10 -33.57
N GLY A 155 -6.63 -49.41 -32.46
CA GLY A 155 -5.44 -48.57 -32.30
C GLY A 155 -5.59 -47.17 -32.87
N LYS A 156 -6.80 -46.74 -33.25
CA LYS A 156 -7.03 -45.36 -33.69
C LYS A 156 -7.02 -44.42 -32.50
N THR A 157 -6.34 -43.29 -32.66
CA THR A 157 -6.24 -42.24 -31.64
C THR A 157 -7.00 -40.99 -32.05
N TYR A 158 -7.72 -40.40 -31.10
CA TYR A 158 -8.41 -39.13 -31.27
C TYR A 158 -7.96 -38.18 -30.17
N THR A 159 -7.55 -36.98 -30.57
CA THR A 159 -7.10 -35.94 -29.65
C THR A 159 -7.98 -34.71 -29.74
N ALA A 160 -8.32 -34.13 -28.60
CA ALA A 160 -9.02 -32.86 -28.49
C ALA A 160 -8.39 -32.02 -27.37
N THR A 161 -8.37 -30.70 -27.54
CA THR A 161 -7.88 -29.75 -26.53
C THR A 161 -9.05 -28.91 -26.03
N SER A 162 -9.13 -28.70 -24.72
CA SER A 162 -10.19 -27.90 -24.11
C SER A 162 -10.02 -26.40 -24.40
N ASN A 163 -11.03 -25.62 -24.01
CA ASN A 163 -10.84 -24.19 -23.75
C ASN A 163 -9.81 -23.96 -22.61
N THR A 164 -9.38 -22.71 -22.46
CA THR A 164 -8.36 -22.30 -21.48
C THR A 164 -8.98 -21.35 -20.44
N PRO A 165 -9.58 -21.88 -19.35
CA PRO A 165 -9.94 -21.04 -18.22
C PRO A 165 -8.72 -20.37 -17.57
N VAL A 166 -8.96 -19.22 -16.94
CA VAL A 166 -7.95 -18.36 -16.31
C VAL A 166 -8.44 -17.84 -14.97
N ILE A 167 -7.56 -17.73 -13.98
CA ILE A 167 -7.80 -16.98 -12.75
C ILE A 167 -6.59 -16.08 -12.45
N TYR A 168 -6.83 -15.05 -11.66
CA TYR A 168 -5.82 -14.06 -11.29
C TYR A 168 -5.67 -13.99 -9.76
N THR A 169 -4.48 -13.62 -9.29
CA THR A 169 -4.24 -13.20 -7.91
C THR A 169 -3.72 -11.76 -7.89
N PRO A 170 -4.14 -10.93 -6.93
CA PRO A 170 -3.78 -9.52 -6.85
C PRO A 170 -2.28 -9.31 -6.58
N GLY A 171 -1.78 -8.11 -6.87
CA GLY A 171 -0.40 -7.69 -6.58
C GLY A 171 0.45 -7.32 -7.80
N SER A 172 -0.13 -7.05 -8.97
CA SER A 172 0.65 -6.82 -10.20
C SER A 172 1.33 -5.43 -10.26
N GLU A 173 2.61 -5.38 -10.63
CA GLU A 173 3.31 -4.11 -10.98
C GLU A 173 2.80 -3.50 -12.30
N THR A 174 2.31 -4.35 -13.21
CA THR A 174 1.85 -3.94 -14.54
C THR A 174 0.34 -3.82 -14.56
N ARG A 175 -0.15 -2.57 -14.55
CA ARG A 175 -1.55 -2.26 -14.83
C ARG A 175 -1.85 -2.42 -16.31
N THR A 176 -2.49 -3.51 -16.72
CA THR A 176 -3.11 -3.61 -18.05
C THR A 176 -4.60 -3.30 -17.91
N TYR A 177 -4.96 -2.04 -18.18
CA TYR A 177 -6.33 -1.57 -18.05
C TYR A 177 -7.17 -1.82 -19.30
N ASN A 178 -8.36 -2.38 -19.10
CA ASN A 178 -9.45 -2.39 -20.07
C ASN A 178 -10.65 -1.62 -19.51
N GLY A 179 -11.26 -0.73 -20.29
CA GLY A 179 -12.49 -0.03 -19.97
C GLY A 179 -13.66 -0.49 -20.86
N ASN A 180 -14.88 -0.19 -20.41
CA ASN A 180 -16.10 -0.54 -21.14
C ASN A 180 -16.82 0.73 -21.63
N VAL A 181 -17.50 0.62 -22.76
CA VAL A 181 -18.41 1.64 -23.27
C VAL A 181 -19.79 1.02 -23.39
N VAL A 182 -20.77 1.55 -22.64
CA VAL A 182 -22.11 0.97 -22.50
C VAL A 182 -23.16 2.01 -22.89
N VAL A 183 -24.03 1.60 -23.81
CA VAL A 183 -25.20 2.34 -24.23
C VAL A 183 -26.43 1.91 -23.42
N ARG A 184 -27.21 2.89 -22.99
CA ARG A 184 -28.46 2.69 -22.23
C ARG A 184 -29.62 3.41 -22.92
N TYR A 185 -30.81 2.81 -22.85
CA TYR A 185 -31.99 3.25 -23.57
C TYR A 185 -33.08 3.69 -22.59
N PHE A 186 -33.54 4.92 -22.70
CA PHE A 186 -34.52 5.52 -21.79
C PHE A 186 -35.73 6.10 -22.52
N ASP A 187 -36.89 6.02 -21.90
CA ASP A 187 -38.06 6.81 -22.29
C ASP A 187 -37.79 8.30 -22.00
N VAL A 188 -37.98 9.16 -23.00
CA VAL A 188 -37.74 10.60 -22.90
C VAL A 188 -38.67 11.32 -21.92
N ASP A 189 -39.90 10.81 -21.76
CA ASP A 189 -40.94 11.43 -20.96
C ASP A 189 -40.89 10.92 -19.51
N THR A 190 -40.62 9.62 -19.30
CA THR A 190 -40.63 9.01 -17.95
C THR A 190 -39.24 8.78 -17.36
N ASN A 191 -38.17 8.84 -18.17
CA ASN A 191 -36.79 8.52 -17.78
C ASN A 191 -36.62 7.09 -17.25
N VAL A 192 -37.56 6.19 -17.58
CA VAL A 192 -37.51 4.76 -17.28
C VAL A 192 -36.63 4.07 -18.33
N LYS A 193 -35.83 3.08 -17.91
CA LYS A 193 -35.01 2.26 -18.82
C LYS A 193 -35.93 1.32 -19.61
N ILE A 194 -35.78 1.31 -20.93
CA ILE A 194 -36.70 0.63 -21.88
C ILE A 194 -36.01 -0.35 -22.83
N ALA A 195 -34.75 -0.69 -22.59
CA ALA A 195 -34.11 -1.83 -23.22
C ALA A 195 -32.94 -2.30 -22.33
N PRO A 196 -32.43 -3.52 -22.50
CA PRO A 196 -31.22 -3.93 -21.84
C PRO A 196 -30.02 -3.06 -22.21
N ASN A 197 -28.92 -3.18 -21.45
CA ASN A 197 -27.71 -2.46 -21.78
C ASN A 197 -27.10 -3.06 -23.06
N GLN A 198 -26.60 -2.23 -23.96
CA GLN A 198 -25.82 -2.64 -25.12
C GLN A 198 -24.37 -2.20 -24.89
N ALA A 199 -23.38 -3.09 -25.03
CA ALA A 199 -22.00 -2.60 -25.07
C ALA A 199 -21.64 -2.21 -26.49
N ASP A 200 -20.95 -1.10 -26.57
CA ASP A 200 -20.23 -0.65 -27.76
C ASP A 200 -18.84 -1.28 -27.81
N LEU A 201 -18.11 -1.17 -26.70
CA LEU A 201 -16.83 -1.83 -26.48
C LEU A 201 -16.86 -2.56 -25.15
N GLU A 202 -16.50 -3.84 -25.16
CA GLU A 202 -16.29 -4.63 -23.95
C GLU A 202 -14.81 -5.01 -23.82
N ASP A 203 -14.25 -4.89 -22.61
CA ASP A 203 -12.86 -5.22 -22.32
C ASP A 203 -11.84 -4.47 -23.23
N ALA A 204 -12.14 -3.24 -23.65
CA ALA A 204 -11.28 -2.50 -24.58
C ALA A 204 -10.11 -1.82 -23.87
N LYS A 205 -8.91 -1.91 -24.46
CA LYS A 205 -7.71 -1.25 -23.91
C LYS A 205 -7.92 0.25 -23.70
N VAL A 206 -7.51 0.80 -22.56
CA VAL A 206 -7.56 2.24 -22.32
C VAL A 206 -6.86 3.02 -23.44
N GLY A 207 -7.49 4.11 -23.88
CA GLY A 207 -7.06 4.92 -25.00
C GLY A 207 -7.59 4.46 -26.36
N THR A 208 -8.24 3.29 -26.45
CA THR A 208 -8.97 2.86 -27.65
C THR A 208 -10.06 3.88 -27.98
N ALA A 209 -10.18 4.27 -29.23
CA ALA A 209 -11.25 5.18 -29.64
C ALA A 209 -12.58 4.43 -29.66
N TYR A 210 -13.66 5.08 -29.26
CA TYR A 210 -15.02 4.55 -29.31
C TYR A 210 -15.95 5.52 -30.04
N ASP A 211 -17.01 4.98 -30.64
CA ASP A 211 -18.08 5.72 -31.32
C ASP A 211 -19.37 4.91 -31.20
N THR A 212 -20.29 5.33 -30.31
CA THR A 212 -21.52 4.60 -30.01
C THR A 212 -22.65 4.86 -31.00
N THR A 213 -22.41 5.62 -32.08
CA THR A 213 -23.48 6.06 -32.99
C THR A 213 -24.11 4.93 -33.80
N ASP A 214 -23.41 3.82 -33.97
CA ASP A 214 -23.88 2.57 -34.57
C ASP A 214 -24.91 1.83 -33.68
N GLN A 215 -24.90 2.09 -32.37
CA GLN A 215 -25.86 1.53 -31.41
C GLN A 215 -27.23 2.25 -31.39
N LYS A 216 -27.42 3.27 -32.26
CA LYS A 216 -28.67 4.00 -32.41
C LYS A 216 -29.67 3.23 -33.28
N GLN A 217 -30.57 2.50 -32.63
CA GLN A 217 -31.69 1.87 -33.31
C GLN A 217 -32.81 2.90 -33.54
N GLU A 218 -33.40 2.96 -34.75
CA GLU A 218 -34.50 3.91 -35.04
C GLU A 218 -35.73 3.60 -34.19
N VAL A 219 -36.02 2.31 -33.99
CA VAL A 219 -37.15 1.78 -33.23
C VAL A 219 -36.68 0.64 -32.34
N ILE A 220 -37.16 0.63 -31.09
CA ILE A 220 -36.96 -0.48 -30.14
C ILE A 220 -38.32 -0.90 -29.55
N ALA A 221 -38.41 -2.13 -29.03
CA ALA A 221 -39.60 -2.64 -28.35
C ALA A 221 -39.34 -2.81 -26.85
N HIS A 222 -40.36 -2.51 -26.04
CA HIS A 222 -40.33 -2.74 -24.60
C HIS A 222 -41.74 -2.88 -24.05
N GLU A 223 -41.98 -3.97 -23.31
CA GLU A 223 -43.27 -4.25 -22.65
C GLU A 223 -44.46 -4.10 -23.61
N GLY A 224 -44.33 -4.64 -24.82
CA GLY A 224 -45.39 -4.64 -25.83
C GLY A 224 -45.60 -3.31 -26.56
N LYS A 225 -44.76 -2.29 -26.33
CA LYS A 225 -44.82 -0.99 -27.01
C LYS A 225 -43.60 -0.75 -27.89
N LEU A 226 -43.78 0.02 -28.96
CA LEU A 226 -42.66 0.53 -29.76
C LEU A 226 -42.24 1.91 -29.26
N TYR A 227 -40.95 2.18 -29.37
CA TYR A 227 -40.33 3.45 -29.01
C TYR A 227 -39.44 3.92 -30.16
N LYS A 228 -39.56 5.19 -30.56
CA LYS A 228 -38.78 5.81 -31.63
C LYS A 228 -37.69 6.72 -31.07
N LEU A 229 -36.47 6.61 -31.62
CA LEU A 229 -35.32 7.41 -31.20
C LEU A 229 -35.60 8.91 -31.30
N THR A 230 -35.19 9.66 -30.28
CA THR A 230 -35.21 11.14 -30.26
C THR A 230 -33.81 11.71 -30.47
N SER A 231 -33.70 13.03 -30.61
CA SER A 231 -32.41 13.71 -30.68
C SER A 231 -31.71 13.91 -29.32
N LYS A 232 -32.35 13.52 -28.20
CA LYS A 232 -31.78 13.70 -26.86
C LYS A 232 -30.77 12.59 -26.58
N VAL A 233 -29.56 12.99 -26.19
CA VAL A 233 -28.44 12.13 -25.79
C VAL A 233 -27.82 12.68 -24.51
N VAL A 234 -27.41 11.82 -23.58
CA VAL A 234 -26.61 12.19 -22.40
C VAL A 234 -25.33 11.36 -22.38
N GLY A 235 -24.18 12.01 -22.20
CA GLY A 235 -22.86 11.38 -22.37
C GLY A 235 -22.20 11.78 -23.70
N SER A 236 -20.96 11.34 -23.91
CA SER A 236 -20.21 11.60 -25.13
C SER A 236 -20.29 10.39 -26.05
N GLU A 237 -20.89 10.55 -27.23
CA GLU A 237 -21.05 9.46 -28.22
C GLU A 237 -19.73 9.01 -28.83
N THR A 238 -18.71 9.87 -28.81
CA THR A 238 -17.35 9.54 -29.27
C THR A 238 -16.33 9.90 -28.21
N GLY A 239 -15.20 9.19 -28.20
CA GLY A 239 -14.14 9.49 -27.25
C GLY A 239 -13.03 8.45 -27.26
N LYS A 240 -12.29 8.41 -26.14
CA LYS A 240 -11.33 7.35 -25.86
C LYS A 240 -11.75 6.64 -24.59
N VAL A 241 -11.63 5.32 -24.60
CA VAL A 241 -11.86 4.46 -23.45
C VAL A 241 -10.99 4.94 -22.29
N THR A 242 -11.61 5.27 -21.17
CA THR A 242 -10.94 5.55 -19.90
C THR A 242 -11.03 4.31 -19.01
N ASP A 243 -10.33 4.36 -17.88
CA ASP A 243 -10.59 3.37 -16.82
C ASP A 243 -12.05 3.47 -16.35
N GLY A 244 -12.67 2.32 -16.07
CA GLY A 244 -14.09 2.19 -15.72
C GLY A 244 -15.06 2.04 -16.91
N THR A 245 -16.34 2.32 -16.66
CA THR A 245 -17.41 2.22 -17.64
C THR A 245 -17.88 3.61 -18.05
N ILE A 246 -17.82 3.89 -19.35
CA ILE A 246 -18.42 5.07 -19.97
C ILE A 246 -19.88 4.74 -20.30
N TYR A 247 -20.81 5.58 -19.87
CA TYR A 247 -22.23 5.46 -20.22
C TYR A 247 -22.64 6.51 -21.25
N VAL A 248 -23.34 6.07 -22.29
CA VAL A 248 -24.03 6.93 -23.26
C VAL A 248 -25.51 6.58 -23.25
N ASP A 249 -26.36 7.57 -22.97
CA ASP A 249 -27.80 7.38 -22.82
C ASP A 249 -28.52 7.92 -24.05
N TYR A 250 -29.29 7.05 -24.70
CA TYR A 250 -30.19 7.39 -25.79
C TYR A 250 -31.63 7.42 -25.32
N PHE A 251 -32.36 8.44 -25.78
CA PHE A 251 -33.73 8.68 -25.36
C PHE A 251 -34.72 8.44 -26.49
N TYR A 252 -35.80 7.74 -26.20
CA TYR A 252 -36.83 7.35 -27.15
C TYR A 252 -38.21 7.81 -26.70
N LYS A 253 -39.13 7.95 -27.65
CA LYS A 253 -40.52 8.31 -27.40
C LYS A 253 -41.45 7.20 -27.85
N VAL A 254 -42.46 6.88 -27.04
CA VAL A 254 -43.46 5.86 -27.37
C VAL A 254 -44.15 6.16 -28.71
N VAL A 255 -44.35 5.11 -29.51
CA VAL A 255 -45.12 5.12 -30.77
C VAL A 255 -46.42 4.37 -30.52
N GLU A 256 -47.55 5.05 -30.70
CA GLU A 256 -48.85 4.40 -30.62
C GLU A 256 -49.12 3.57 -31.88
N ASN A 257 -49.57 2.33 -31.70
CA ASN A 257 -50.01 1.48 -32.81
C ASN A 257 -51.35 1.97 -33.36
N GLU A 258 -51.57 1.78 -34.67
CA GLU A 258 -52.90 1.98 -35.23
C GLU A 258 -53.87 0.93 -34.66
N PRO A 259 -55.12 1.30 -34.31
CA PRO A 259 -56.11 0.35 -33.82
C PRO A 259 -56.27 -0.84 -34.76
N GLY A 260 -56.22 -2.06 -34.21
CA GLY A 260 -56.32 -3.30 -34.99
C GLY A 260 -55.04 -3.70 -35.74
N LYS A 261 -53.89 -3.12 -35.39
CA LYS A 261 -52.58 -3.49 -35.93
C LYS A 261 -51.59 -3.85 -34.81
N GLY A 262 -50.54 -4.59 -35.18
CA GLY A 262 -49.50 -5.00 -34.26
C GLY A 262 -48.12 -5.13 -34.91
N ASN A 263 -47.15 -5.50 -34.09
CA ASN A 263 -45.73 -5.63 -34.47
C ASN A 263 -45.14 -6.95 -33.98
N VAL A 264 -44.03 -7.36 -34.60
CA VAL A 264 -43.19 -8.48 -34.15
C VAL A 264 -41.75 -8.00 -34.14
N VAL A 265 -41.09 -8.11 -32.99
CA VAL A 265 -39.70 -7.66 -32.78
C VAL A 265 -38.86 -8.79 -32.19
N ILE A 266 -37.65 -8.94 -32.70
CA ILE A 266 -36.67 -9.94 -32.29
C ILE A 266 -35.53 -9.26 -31.53
N HIS A 267 -35.19 -9.82 -30.38
CA HIS A 267 -34.08 -9.39 -29.52
C HIS A 267 -32.95 -10.43 -29.50
N TYR A 268 -31.70 -9.95 -29.42
CA TYR A 268 -30.51 -10.80 -29.30
C TYR A 268 -29.75 -10.43 -28.03
N VAL A 269 -29.79 -11.30 -27.03
CA VAL A 269 -29.17 -11.05 -25.73
C VAL A 269 -28.19 -12.15 -25.35
N ASN A 270 -27.22 -11.85 -24.50
CA ASN A 270 -26.41 -12.88 -23.86
C ASN A 270 -27.09 -13.44 -22.59
N GLU A 271 -26.43 -14.39 -21.92
CA GLU A 271 -26.93 -14.99 -20.66
C GLU A 271 -27.03 -13.98 -19.49
N ASP A 272 -26.39 -12.81 -19.60
CA ASP A 272 -26.45 -11.70 -18.63
C ASP A 272 -27.49 -10.62 -19.04
N GLU A 273 -28.40 -10.96 -19.97
CA GLU A 273 -29.42 -10.08 -20.54
C GLU A 273 -28.87 -8.85 -21.27
N LYS A 274 -27.60 -8.84 -21.67
CA LYS A 274 -27.00 -7.74 -22.44
C LYS A 274 -27.26 -7.93 -23.93
N THR A 275 -27.66 -6.87 -24.63
CA THR A 275 -27.85 -6.90 -26.08
C THR A 275 -26.53 -7.18 -26.80
N VAL A 276 -26.50 -8.19 -27.67
CA VAL A 276 -25.32 -8.61 -28.46
C VAL A 276 -25.43 -8.31 -29.95
N ALA A 277 -26.62 -7.94 -30.42
CA ALA A 277 -26.88 -7.42 -31.76
C ALA A 277 -28.14 -6.55 -31.73
N ASN A 278 -28.25 -5.63 -32.69
CA ASN A 278 -29.43 -4.76 -32.84
C ASN A 278 -30.71 -5.58 -33.01
N ASP A 279 -31.82 -5.06 -32.48
CA ASP A 279 -33.13 -5.69 -32.62
C ASP A 279 -33.57 -5.66 -34.08
N VAL A 280 -34.37 -6.66 -34.46
CA VAL A 280 -34.97 -6.74 -35.80
C VAL A 280 -36.48 -6.61 -35.70
N VAL A 281 -37.06 -5.71 -36.49
CA VAL A 281 -38.51 -5.61 -36.65
C VAL A 281 -38.92 -6.48 -37.83
N ASP A 282 -39.49 -7.65 -37.57
CA ASP A 282 -40.02 -8.54 -38.60
C ASP A 282 -41.29 -7.96 -39.25
N SER A 283 -42.21 -7.51 -38.40
CA SER A 283 -43.51 -6.98 -38.82
C SER A 283 -43.79 -5.67 -38.09
N SER A 284 -44.16 -4.61 -38.81
CA SER A 284 -44.47 -3.30 -38.22
C SER A 284 -45.81 -2.76 -38.68
N ASN A 285 -46.67 -2.45 -37.71
CA ASN A 285 -47.98 -1.84 -37.88
C ASN A 285 -48.78 -2.56 -38.98
N VAL A 286 -48.81 -3.90 -38.89
CA VAL A 286 -49.53 -4.79 -39.81
C VAL A 286 -50.87 -5.21 -39.19
N PRO A 287 -51.91 -5.52 -40.00
CA PRO A 287 -53.20 -5.97 -39.47
C PRO A 287 -53.06 -7.19 -38.55
N THR A 288 -53.86 -7.24 -37.49
CA THR A 288 -53.95 -8.44 -36.65
C THR A 288 -54.41 -9.66 -37.47
N GLY A 289 -53.91 -10.84 -37.12
CA GLY A 289 -54.11 -12.08 -37.89
C GLY A 289 -53.11 -12.30 -39.03
N THR A 290 -52.19 -11.36 -39.27
CA THR A 290 -51.07 -11.57 -40.21
C THR A 290 -50.13 -12.65 -39.64
N SER A 291 -49.78 -13.67 -40.42
CA SER A 291 -48.83 -14.71 -39.97
C SER A 291 -47.40 -14.17 -39.91
N TYR A 292 -46.64 -14.53 -38.88
CA TYR A 292 -45.21 -14.24 -38.76
C TYR A 292 -44.40 -15.52 -38.49
N ASP A 293 -43.14 -15.50 -38.92
CA ASP A 293 -42.12 -16.54 -38.68
C ASP A 293 -40.78 -15.83 -38.51
N THR A 294 -40.14 -16.00 -37.35
CA THR A 294 -38.89 -15.32 -36.98
C THR A 294 -37.65 -16.20 -37.13
N THR A 295 -37.80 -17.40 -37.69
CA THR A 295 -36.71 -18.39 -37.78
C THR A 295 -35.64 -18.02 -38.81
N ASP A 296 -35.95 -17.12 -39.74
CA ASP A 296 -35.02 -16.51 -40.69
C ASP A 296 -34.06 -15.49 -40.03
N TYR A 297 -34.42 -14.98 -38.84
CA TYR A 297 -33.63 -14.07 -38.02
C TYR A 297 -32.92 -14.77 -36.84
N LYS A 298 -32.59 -16.06 -36.96
CA LYS A 298 -31.97 -16.88 -35.89
C LYS A 298 -30.55 -17.33 -36.24
N PRO A 299 -29.53 -16.44 -36.22
CA PRO A 299 -28.17 -16.82 -36.53
C PRO A 299 -27.59 -17.79 -35.48
N GLY A 300 -26.82 -18.78 -35.92
CA GLY A 300 -26.16 -19.73 -35.00
C GLY A 300 -25.00 -19.09 -34.21
N ARG A 301 -24.42 -18.01 -34.76
CA ARG A 301 -23.34 -17.22 -34.14
C ARG A 301 -23.50 -15.74 -34.45
N ILE A 302 -23.10 -14.90 -33.50
CA ILE A 302 -23.03 -13.44 -33.63
C ILE A 302 -21.59 -13.02 -33.33
N THR A 303 -21.06 -12.10 -34.13
CA THR A 303 -19.77 -11.44 -33.87
C THR A 303 -20.05 -9.95 -33.72
N THR A 304 -19.72 -9.40 -32.56
CA THR A 304 -19.83 -7.96 -32.30
C THR A 304 -18.72 -7.18 -33.01
N GLU A 305 -18.86 -5.86 -33.10
CA GLU A 305 -17.91 -5.00 -33.82
C GLU A 305 -16.48 -5.04 -33.22
N ASP A 306 -16.37 -5.24 -31.91
CA ASP A 306 -15.11 -5.46 -31.19
C ASP A 306 -14.53 -6.89 -31.35
N GLY A 307 -15.17 -7.74 -32.16
CA GLY A 307 -14.70 -9.08 -32.50
C GLY A 307 -15.04 -10.15 -31.47
N ILE A 308 -15.93 -9.88 -30.51
CA ILE A 308 -16.41 -10.89 -29.56
C ILE A 308 -17.44 -11.79 -30.24
N GLU A 309 -17.14 -13.08 -30.29
CA GLU A 309 -18.04 -14.10 -30.81
C GLU A 309 -18.93 -14.71 -29.71
N TYR A 310 -20.20 -14.91 -30.08
CA TYR A 310 -21.27 -15.52 -29.30
C TYR A 310 -21.91 -16.69 -30.08
N GLU A 311 -22.34 -17.73 -29.37
CA GLU A 311 -23.00 -18.92 -29.91
C GLU A 311 -24.41 -19.07 -29.33
N LEU A 312 -25.40 -19.36 -30.19
CA LEU A 312 -26.81 -19.46 -29.79
C LEU A 312 -27.02 -20.58 -28.75
N VAL A 313 -27.89 -20.34 -27.76
CA VAL A 313 -28.37 -21.34 -26.80
C VAL A 313 -29.85 -21.63 -27.08
N PRO A 314 -30.18 -22.61 -27.96
CA PRO A 314 -31.55 -22.79 -28.45
C PRO A 314 -32.59 -23.09 -27.37
N GLU A 315 -32.18 -23.75 -26.28
CA GLU A 315 -33.05 -24.12 -25.15
C GLU A 315 -33.49 -22.89 -24.33
N LYS A 316 -32.86 -21.73 -24.54
CA LYS A 316 -33.15 -20.47 -23.82
C LYS A 316 -33.94 -19.45 -24.66
N THR A 317 -34.45 -19.82 -25.84
CA THR A 317 -35.33 -18.93 -26.62
C THR A 317 -36.58 -18.56 -25.80
N ILE A 318 -36.92 -17.27 -25.78
CA ILE A 318 -38.10 -16.74 -25.09
C ILE A 318 -39.08 -16.18 -26.12
N GLY A 319 -40.36 -16.51 -25.98
CA GLY A 319 -41.40 -16.15 -26.95
C GLY A 319 -41.73 -17.25 -27.95
N GLN A 320 -42.75 -17.04 -28.77
CA GLN A 320 -43.15 -17.97 -29.82
C GLN A 320 -42.51 -17.54 -31.15
N GLU A 321 -41.75 -18.43 -31.78
CA GLU A 321 -41.03 -18.09 -33.03
C GLU A 321 -41.95 -17.95 -34.25
N THR A 322 -43.17 -18.50 -34.17
CA THR A 322 -44.18 -18.47 -35.24
C THR A 322 -45.56 -18.20 -34.66
N GLY A 323 -46.41 -17.45 -35.38
CA GLY A 323 -47.80 -17.21 -34.95
C GLY A 323 -48.56 -16.24 -35.83
N GLU A 324 -49.62 -15.65 -35.27
CA GLU A 324 -50.36 -14.53 -35.87
C GLU A 324 -50.12 -13.26 -35.06
N VAL A 325 -50.03 -12.12 -35.74
CA VAL A 325 -49.85 -10.80 -35.12
C VAL A 325 -51.11 -10.44 -34.32
N ILE A 326 -50.91 -10.05 -33.05
CA ILE A 326 -51.96 -9.54 -32.15
C ILE A 326 -51.80 -8.03 -31.95
N GLU A 327 -52.80 -7.38 -31.36
CA GLU A 327 -52.71 -5.95 -31.01
C GLU A 327 -51.60 -5.73 -29.98
N GLY A 328 -50.72 -4.75 -30.23
CA GLY A 328 -49.50 -4.54 -29.45
C GLY A 328 -48.25 -5.05 -30.18
N THR A 329 -47.17 -5.26 -29.43
CA THR A 329 -45.90 -5.80 -29.96
C THR A 329 -45.65 -7.18 -29.38
N THR A 330 -45.47 -8.16 -30.27
CA THR A 330 -45.00 -9.50 -29.92
C THR A 330 -43.48 -9.49 -29.90
N GLU A 331 -42.86 -10.00 -28.84
CA GLU A 331 -41.41 -10.01 -28.65
C GLU A 331 -40.87 -11.45 -28.65
N VAL A 332 -39.82 -11.72 -29.43
CA VAL A 332 -39.09 -12.99 -29.47
C VAL A 332 -37.63 -12.72 -29.10
N THR A 333 -37.07 -13.43 -28.13
CA THR A 333 -35.68 -13.23 -27.68
C THR A 333 -34.85 -14.48 -27.90
N TYR A 334 -33.72 -14.32 -28.60
CA TYR A 334 -32.69 -15.34 -28.76
C TYR A 334 -31.53 -15.08 -27.78
N VAL A 335 -31.17 -16.09 -27.00
CA VAL A 335 -30.13 -16.00 -25.97
C VAL A 335 -28.85 -16.67 -26.45
N TYR A 336 -27.71 -15.99 -26.28
CA TYR A 336 -26.40 -16.42 -26.75
C TYR A 336 -25.38 -16.54 -25.61
N LYS A 337 -24.39 -17.42 -25.80
CA LYS A 337 -23.26 -17.62 -24.90
C LYS A 337 -21.97 -17.12 -25.56
N ARG A 338 -21.19 -16.30 -24.85
CA ARG A 338 -19.87 -15.83 -25.32
C ARG A 338 -18.93 -17.02 -25.51
N ILE A 339 -18.24 -17.07 -26.64
CA ILE A 339 -17.21 -18.09 -26.96
C ILE A 339 -15.82 -17.48 -27.16
N THR A 340 -15.72 -16.17 -27.41
CA THR A 340 -14.43 -15.46 -27.41
C THR A 340 -13.94 -15.25 -25.98
N PRO A 341 -12.73 -15.72 -25.62
CA PRO A 341 -12.14 -15.46 -24.31
C PRO A 341 -12.05 -13.95 -24.03
N ARG A 342 -12.22 -13.55 -22.77
CA ARG A 342 -11.90 -12.17 -22.36
C ARG A 342 -10.42 -11.89 -22.62
N PRO A 343 -10.04 -10.68 -23.08
CA PRO A 343 -8.65 -10.27 -23.12
C PRO A 343 -7.97 -10.50 -21.77
N GLU A 344 -6.69 -10.85 -21.80
CA GLU A 344 -5.92 -11.11 -20.61
C GLU A 344 -5.64 -9.80 -19.86
N THR A 345 -6.50 -9.50 -18.91
CA THR A 345 -6.24 -8.45 -17.93
C THR A 345 -6.38 -9.04 -16.54
N PRO A 346 -5.32 -8.99 -15.71
CA PRO A 346 -5.51 -8.87 -14.27
C PRO A 346 -6.49 -7.71 -14.06
N THR A 347 -7.39 -7.84 -13.12
CA THR A 347 -8.51 -6.94 -12.90
C THR A 347 -8.17 -5.45 -13.08
N PRO A 348 -9.12 -4.58 -13.50
CA PRO A 348 -8.86 -3.16 -13.77
C PRO A 348 -8.23 -2.36 -12.61
N ASN A 349 -8.16 -2.91 -11.41
CA ASN A 349 -7.61 -2.23 -10.22
C ASN A 349 -6.35 -2.91 -9.68
N ASP A 350 -5.79 -3.93 -10.36
CA ASP A 350 -4.64 -4.68 -9.85
C ASP A 350 -3.37 -3.80 -9.79
N SER A 351 -2.87 -3.59 -8.58
CA SER A 351 -1.58 -2.97 -8.25
C SER A 351 -0.85 -3.83 -7.21
N LEU A 352 0.41 -3.50 -6.94
CA LEU A 352 1.12 -4.04 -5.78
C LEU A 352 0.27 -3.92 -4.51
N ILE A 353 0.42 -4.89 -3.62
CA ILE A 353 -0.16 -4.87 -2.28
C ILE A 353 0.91 -4.24 -1.37
N GLU A 354 0.83 -2.92 -1.17
CA GLU A 354 1.91 -2.17 -0.54
C GLU A 354 1.37 -1.33 0.64
N PRO A 355 1.20 -1.92 1.83
CA PRO A 355 0.94 -1.11 3.02
C PRO A 355 2.11 -0.15 3.25
N GLU A 356 1.79 1.11 3.50
CA GLU A 356 2.80 2.14 3.75
C GLU A 356 2.49 2.93 5.01
N LYS A 357 3.51 3.62 5.54
CA LYS A 357 3.39 4.47 6.70
C LYS A 357 4.32 5.65 6.59
N HIS A 358 3.84 6.80 7.02
CA HIS A 358 4.60 8.05 7.05
C HIS A 358 4.32 8.84 8.32
N LEU A 359 5.29 9.66 8.72
CA LEU A 359 5.17 10.59 9.83
C LEU A 359 4.82 11.99 9.35
N TYR A 360 3.89 12.64 10.04
CA TYR A 360 3.41 13.99 9.75
C TYR A 360 3.27 14.85 11.01
N GLN A 361 2.98 16.13 10.81
CA GLN A 361 2.50 16.99 11.90
C GLN A 361 1.12 16.51 12.36
N VAL A 362 0.76 16.82 13.61
CA VAL A 362 -0.45 16.29 14.26
C VAL A 362 -1.71 16.50 13.41
N GLY A 363 -2.47 15.41 13.22
CA GLY A 363 -3.77 15.41 12.54
C GLY A 363 -3.70 15.50 11.01
N GLN A 364 -2.52 15.42 10.40
CA GLN A 364 -2.35 15.34 8.95
C GLN A 364 -2.28 13.88 8.49
N ILE A 365 -3.00 13.58 7.39
CA ILE A 365 -2.93 12.28 6.69
C ILE A 365 -2.09 12.35 5.41
N SER A 366 -1.68 13.55 5.02
CA SER A 366 -0.85 13.88 3.87
C SER A 366 -0.23 15.27 4.09
N GLY A 367 0.91 15.55 3.43
CA GLY A 367 1.61 16.83 3.59
C GLY A 367 3.11 16.69 3.48
N ALA A 368 3.85 17.55 4.21
CA ALA A 368 5.30 17.43 4.31
C ALA A 368 5.63 16.18 5.13
N ASN A 369 6.09 15.13 4.44
CA ASN A 369 6.56 13.91 5.06
C ASN A 369 7.78 14.21 5.94
N LEU A 370 7.75 13.72 7.19
CA LEU A 370 8.80 13.91 8.20
C LEU A 370 9.72 12.68 8.36
N ASP A 371 9.53 11.62 7.58
CA ASP A 371 10.34 10.41 7.61
C ASP A 371 11.83 10.74 7.44
N GLY A 372 12.68 10.15 8.29
CA GLY A 372 14.13 10.35 8.27
C GLY A 372 14.61 11.72 8.78
N LEU A 373 13.72 12.65 9.08
CA LEU A 373 14.09 13.97 9.59
C LEU A 373 14.30 13.96 11.11
N GLN A 374 15.06 14.97 11.58
CA GLN A 374 15.18 15.25 13.00
C GLN A 374 13.88 15.86 13.52
N LEU A 375 13.38 15.34 14.62
CA LEU A 375 12.17 15.81 15.29
C LEU A 375 12.55 16.61 16.54
N LEU A 376 11.63 17.46 17.02
CA LEU A 376 11.85 18.22 18.24
C LEU A 376 11.56 17.35 19.48
N PRO A 377 12.34 17.52 20.57
CA PRO A 377 11.97 16.93 21.85
C PRO A 377 10.67 17.56 22.38
N ASN A 378 10.00 16.85 23.28
CA ASN A 378 8.77 17.27 23.97
C ASN A 378 7.62 17.67 23.02
N LYS A 379 7.59 17.11 21.80
CA LYS A 379 6.59 17.43 20.78
C LYS A 379 5.80 16.19 20.37
N THR A 380 4.55 16.42 19.94
CA THR A 380 3.66 15.39 19.39
C THR A 380 3.67 15.46 17.87
N TYR A 381 3.64 14.29 17.24
CA TYR A 381 3.51 14.05 15.80
C TYR A 381 2.42 13.01 15.56
N SER A 382 2.03 12.79 14.31
CA SER A 382 1.13 11.70 13.96
C SER A 382 1.73 10.81 12.88
N TYR A 383 1.67 9.51 13.11
CA TYR A 383 1.85 8.53 12.05
C TYR A 383 0.54 8.32 11.32
N THR A 384 0.61 8.14 10.00
CA THR A 384 -0.51 7.61 9.20
C THR A 384 -0.04 6.36 8.47
N ALA A 385 -0.63 5.22 8.80
CA ALA A 385 -0.43 3.95 8.11
C ALA A 385 -1.60 3.66 7.15
N VAL A 386 -1.32 3.11 5.99
CA VAL A 386 -2.29 2.80 4.94
C VAL A 386 -2.48 1.28 4.85
N THR A 387 -3.73 0.83 4.99
CA THR A 387 -4.12 -0.51 4.51
C THR A 387 -4.47 -0.38 3.03
N ASP A 388 -3.74 -1.08 2.18
CA ASP A 388 -3.91 -1.06 0.74
C ASP A 388 -4.85 -2.18 0.27
N ASN A 389 -6.04 -1.79 -0.19
CA ASN A 389 -7.13 -2.70 -0.57
C ASN A 389 -7.56 -2.55 -2.04
N ASN A 390 -7.12 -1.50 -2.74
CA ASN A 390 -7.60 -1.13 -4.08
C ASN A 390 -7.55 -2.30 -5.10
N GLN A 391 -6.52 -3.13 -5.02
CA GLN A 391 -6.24 -4.30 -5.83
C GLN A 391 -7.21 -5.45 -5.60
N TYR A 392 -7.88 -5.49 -4.44
CA TYR A 392 -8.86 -6.53 -4.10
C TYR A 392 -10.27 -6.23 -4.63
N LYS A 393 -10.48 -5.10 -5.31
CA LYS A 393 -11.80 -4.71 -5.81
C LYS A 393 -12.40 -5.77 -6.74
N GLY A 394 -13.57 -6.28 -6.35
CA GLY A 394 -14.30 -7.32 -7.07
C GLY A 394 -13.81 -8.76 -6.85
N LEU A 395 -12.82 -8.97 -5.97
CA LEU A 395 -12.26 -10.30 -5.66
C LEU A 395 -13.36 -11.29 -5.25
N LYS A 396 -13.27 -12.52 -5.76
CA LYS A 396 -14.11 -13.65 -5.35
C LYS A 396 -13.41 -14.42 -4.24
N ALA A 397 -14.01 -14.39 -3.05
CA ALA A 397 -13.57 -15.16 -1.91
C ALA A 397 -14.75 -15.97 -1.36
N THR A 398 -14.46 -17.20 -0.97
CA THR A 398 -15.39 -18.07 -0.24
C THR A 398 -15.42 -17.68 1.24
N GLN A 399 -16.44 -18.12 1.95
CA GLN A 399 -16.56 -17.84 3.38
C GLN A 399 -15.36 -18.40 4.18
N GLY A 400 -14.86 -19.58 3.80
CA GLY A 400 -13.69 -20.19 4.42
C GLY A 400 -12.40 -19.40 4.24
N GLU A 401 -12.27 -18.64 3.14
CA GLU A 401 -11.12 -17.78 2.89
C GLU A 401 -11.19 -16.47 3.67
N ILE A 402 -12.37 -15.86 3.74
CA ILE A 402 -12.63 -14.68 4.56
C ILE A 402 -12.31 -14.98 6.04
N PHE A 403 -12.69 -16.16 6.53
CA PHE A 403 -12.41 -16.57 7.91
C PHE A 403 -10.94 -16.93 8.22
N LYS A 404 -10.04 -16.93 7.23
CA LYS A 404 -8.59 -16.92 7.51
C LYS A 404 -8.15 -15.64 8.22
N GLY A 405 -8.98 -14.59 8.15
CA GLY A 405 -8.88 -13.40 8.97
C GLY A 405 -8.18 -12.23 8.28
N PHE A 406 -8.44 -11.05 8.83
CA PHE A 406 -7.86 -9.78 8.42
C PHE A 406 -7.28 -9.05 9.63
N LEU A 407 -6.07 -8.51 9.49
CA LEU A 407 -5.51 -7.51 10.38
C LEU A 407 -5.16 -6.30 9.49
N PRO A 408 -6.09 -5.34 9.31
CA PRO A 408 -5.85 -4.15 8.49
C PRO A 408 -4.51 -3.49 8.77
N LEU A 409 -4.17 -3.36 10.06
CA LEU A 409 -2.88 -2.86 10.49
C LEU A 409 -2.31 -3.76 11.60
N VAL A 410 -1.04 -4.10 11.44
CA VAL A 410 -0.14 -4.57 12.50
C VAL A 410 0.97 -3.53 12.60
N ASP A 411 1.08 -2.84 13.72
CA ASP A 411 2.06 -1.79 13.98
C ASP A 411 3.02 -2.23 15.08
N ASP A 412 4.32 -2.25 14.76
CA ASP A 412 5.40 -2.71 15.61
C ASP A 412 6.42 -1.58 15.84
N PRO A 413 6.24 -0.80 16.92
CA PRO A 413 7.26 0.13 17.37
C PRO A 413 8.48 -0.64 17.88
N GLN A 414 9.55 -0.68 17.09
CA GLN A 414 10.70 -1.59 17.27
C GLN A 414 11.46 -1.43 18.60
N ASP A 415 11.31 -0.30 19.31
CA ASP A 415 12.09 -0.01 20.52
C ASP A 415 11.30 0.67 21.66
N ASN A 416 10.02 1.03 21.46
CA ASN A 416 9.16 1.69 22.47
C ASN A 416 9.81 2.88 23.23
N THR A 417 10.82 3.50 22.65
CA THR A 417 11.62 4.54 23.32
C THR A 417 10.87 5.87 23.41
N VAL A 418 10.04 6.16 22.41
CA VAL A 418 9.05 7.25 22.39
C VAL A 418 7.65 6.71 22.68
N LEU A 419 6.74 7.58 23.10
CA LEU A 419 5.38 7.17 23.45
C LEU A 419 4.49 7.15 22.21
N PHE A 420 4.17 5.96 21.72
CA PHE A 420 3.15 5.72 20.69
C PHE A 420 1.76 5.66 21.34
N ASP A 421 0.91 6.65 21.08
CA ASP A 421 -0.39 6.83 21.71
C ASP A 421 -1.51 6.27 20.83
N PHE A 422 -1.63 4.94 20.79
CA PHE A 422 -2.68 4.25 20.03
C PHE A 422 -4.11 4.57 20.50
N SER A 423 -4.28 5.22 21.65
CA SER A 423 -5.60 5.68 22.12
C SER A 423 -6.16 6.81 21.25
N THR A 424 -5.30 7.52 20.51
CA THR A 424 -5.71 8.54 19.54
C THR A 424 -5.97 7.99 18.14
N LEU A 425 -5.82 6.68 17.94
CA LEU A 425 -5.93 6.07 16.61
C LEU A 425 -7.30 6.32 16.00
N LYS A 426 -7.28 6.89 14.80
CA LYS A 426 -8.45 7.14 13.96
C LYS A 426 -8.27 6.45 12.61
N THR A 427 -9.32 5.79 12.13
CA THR A 427 -9.34 5.20 10.78
C THR A 427 -10.25 6.03 9.86
N THR A 428 -9.71 6.51 8.74
CA THR A 428 -10.46 7.24 7.73
C THR A 428 -10.34 6.62 6.34
N LEU A 429 -11.25 7.00 5.44
CA LEU A 429 -11.11 6.76 4.00
C LEU A 429 -10.35 7.91 3.32
N ALA A 430 -9.96 7.72 2.06
CA ALA A 430 -9.26 8.74 1.27
C ALA A 430 -10.03 10.07 1.14
N ASP A 431 -11.37 10.03 1.19
CA ASP A 431 -12.23 11.21 1.16
C ASP A 431 -12.43 11.87 2.55
N GLY A 432 -11.72 11.39 3.57
CA GLY A 432 -11.75 11.90 4.94
C GLY A 432 -12.92 11.40 5.80
N ARG A 433 -13.80 10.53 5.27
CA ARG A 433 -14.86 9.92 6.07
C ARG A 433 -14.27 9.08 7.20
N ASP A 434 -14.75 9.30 8.40
CA ASP A 434 -14.39 8.55 9.60
C ASP A 434 -15.12 7.21 9.63
N VAL A 435 -14.36 6.13 9.75
CA VAL A 435 -14.86 4.75 9.84
C VAL A 435 -14.30 4.04 11.08
N SER A 436 -13.77 4.78 12.04
CA SER A 436 -13.14 4.22 13.25
C SER A 436 -14.08 3.32 14.06
N SER A 437 -15.39 3.57 14.01
CA SER A 437 -16.40 2.77 14.72
C SER A 437 -16.51 1.32 14.24
N ASP A 438 -15.98 1.02 13.05
CA ASP A 438 -15.98 -0.31 12.43
C ASP A 438 -14.81 -1.18 12.89
N PHE A 439 -13.90 -0.60 13.70
CA PHE A 439 -12.66 -1.24 14.12
C PHE A 439 -12.47 -1.21 15.64
N GLU A 440 -11.61 -2.09 16.13
CA GLU A 440 -11.04 -2.08 17.47
C GLU A 440 -9.51 -2.02 17.36
N VAL A 441 -8.88 -1.26 18.26
CA VAL A 441 -7.42 -1.24 18.41
C VAL A 441 -7.07 -2.08 19.63
N ARG A 442 -6.16 -3.04 19.46
CA ARG A 442 -5.67 -3.90 20.54
C ARG A 442 -4.16 -3.82 20.60
N SER A 443 -3.63 -3.58 21.79
CA SER A 443 -2.19 -3.43 22.02
C SER A 443 -1.70 -4.49 22.99
N TYR A 444 -0.52 -5.04 22.73
CA TYR A 444 0.03 -6.16 23.49
C TYR A 444 1.50 -5.92 23.81
N GLU A 445 1.96 -6.41 24.97
CA GLU A 445 3.37 -6.32 25.39
C GLU A 445 4.30 -7.23 24.56
N SER A 446 3.76 -8.30 23.97
CA SER A 446 4.48 -9.31 23.19
C SER A 446 3.52 -10.25 22.48
N LEU A 447 3.98 -10.96 21.45
CA LEU A 447 3.17 -11.92 20.71
C LEU A 447 2.62 -13.03 21.62
N GLU A 448 3.35 -13.45 22.65
CA GLU A 448 2.93 -14.48 23.60
C GLU A 448 1.79 -14.02 24.52
N LYS A 449 1.57 -12.71 24.66
CA LYS A 449 0.51 -12.10 25.48
C LYS A 449 -0.73 -11.70 24.69
N ALA A 450 -0.69 -11.85 23.37
CA ALA A 450 -1.79 -11.48 22.50
C ALA A 450 -2.94 -12.50 22.52
N ASP A 451 -4.12 -12.04 22.08
CA ASP A 451 -5.30 -12.87 21.92
C ASP A 451 -5.02 -14.07 20.99
N ALA A 452 -5.63 -15.22 21.28
CA ALA A 452 -5.35 -16.47 20.57
C ALA A 452 -5.62 -16.35 19.06
N GLU A 453 -6.64 -15.60 18.64
CA GLU A 453 -6.95 -15.35 17.23
C GLU A 453 -5.86 -14.52 16.55
N VAL A 454 -5.36 -13.46 17.19
CA VAL A 454 -4.28 -12.62 16.66
C VAL A 454 -2.99 -13.44 16.52
N VAL A 455 -2.66 -14.24 17.53
CA VAL A 455 -1.50 -15.15 17.50
C VAL A 455 -1.61 -16.15 16.36
N ALA A 456 -2.79 -16.73 16.14
CA ALA A 456 -3.02 -17.70 15.07
C ALA A 456 -2.81 -17.07 13.68
N ILE A 457 -3.36 -15.87 13.47
CA ILE A 457 -3.23 -15.13 12.20
C ILE A 457 -1.75 -14.77 11.94
N LEU A 458 -1.07 -14.14 12.90
CA LEU A 458 0.34 -13.72 12.72
C LEU A 458 1.29 -14.90 12.52
N LYS A 459 1.08 -16.03 13.21
CA LYS A 459 1.87 -17.25 12.99
C LYS A 459 1.67 -17.84 11.61
N ALA A 460 0.45 -17.81 11.08
CA ALA A 460 0.16 -18.30 9.74
C ALA A 460 0.88 -17.46 8.66
N THR A 461 1.02 -16.14 8.89
CA THR A 461 1.72 -15.22 7.99
C THR A 461 3.23 -15.15 8.20
N ARG A 462 3.75 -15.75 9.29
CA ARG A 462 5.14 -15.64 9.74
C ARG A 462 5.55 -14.21 10.11
N ILE A 463 4.58 -13.37 10.47
CA ILE A 463 4.85 -12.06 11.07
C ILE A 463 5.09 -12.27 12.56
N SER A 464 6.17 -11.69 13.07
CA SER A 464 6.55 -11.76 14.49
C SER A 464 7.01 -10.38 14.93
N PRO A 465 6.12 -9.56 15.50
CA PRO A 465 6.49 -8.26 16.05
C PRO A 465 7.53 -8.41 17.16
N ASP A 466 8.42 -7.42 17.30
CA ASP A 466 9.48 -7.42 18.33
C ASP A 466 9.02 -6.67 19.59
N GLY A 467 8.53 -7.43 20.57
CA GLY A 467 8.04 -6.85 21.81
C GLY A 467 6.65 -6.24 21.66
N TYR A 468 6.48 -4.98 22.06
CA TYR A 468 5.18 -4.34 22.11
C TYR A 468 4.66 -4.05 20.70
N PHE A 469 3.40 -4.34 20.44
CA PHE A 469 2.78 -4.05 19.15
C PHE A 469 1.30 -3.78 19.30
N SER A 470 0.73 -3.10 18.30
CA SER A 470 -0.71 -2.85 18.20
C SER A 470 -1.27 -3.43 16.91
N VAL A 471 -2.52 -3.86 16.96
CA VAL A 471 -3.27 -4.30 15.79
C VAL A 471 -4.58 -3.53 15.69
N VAL A 472 -4.96 -3.18 14.48
CA VAL A 472 -6.33 -2.80 14.15
C VAL A 472 -7.05 -4.07 13.71
N VAL A 473 -8.20 -4.36 14.30
CA VAL A 473 -9.04 -5.51 13.93
C VAL A 473 -10.45 -5.05 13.59
N PRO A 474 -11.15 -5.71 12.65
CA PRO A 474 -12.59 -5.49 12.47
C PRO A 474 -13.34 -5.70 13.79
N LYS A 475 -14.24 -4.78 14.11
CA LYS A 475 -14.97 -4.81 15.38
C LYS A 475 -15.74 -6.11 15.55
N GLY A 476 -15.64 -6.73 16.72
CA GLY A 476 -16.24 -8.03 16.98
C GLY A 476 -15.73 -9.18 16.09
N LEU A 477 -14.58 -9.00 15.42
CA LEU A 477 -14.03 -9.94 14.43
C LEU A 477 -14.97 -10.20 13.23
N ASP A 478 -15.76 -9.20 12.84
CA ASP A 478 -16.64 -9.26 11.66
C ASP A 478 -15.83 -9.17 10.35
N PHE A 479 -15.16 -10.28 9.99
CA PHE A 479 -14.35 -10.37 8.78
C PHE A 479 -15.19 -10.31 7.50
N GLU A 480 -16.43 -10.80 7.52
CA GLU A 480 -17.32 -10.76 6.37
C GLU A 480 -17.81 -9.33 6.10
N GLY A 481 -18.21 -8.60 7.14
CA GLY A 481 -18.54 -7.18 7.03
C GLY A 481 -17.36 -6.33 6.57
N TYR A 482 -16.17 -6.59 7.11
CA TYR A 482 -14.93 -5.94 6.66
C TYR A 482 -14.64 -6.21 5.18
N PHE A 483 -14.66 -7.48 4.77
CA PHE A 483 -14.43 -7.88 3.39
C PHE A 483 -15.40 -7.18 2.44
N ASN A 484 -16.71 -7.28 2.70
CA ASN A 484 -17.73 -6.70 1.84
C ASN A 484 -17.63 -5.17 1.75
N LYS A 485 -17.25 -4.49 2.84
CA LYS A 485 -17.24 -3.03 2.90
C LYS A 485 -15.96 -2.39 2.36
N TYR A 486 -14.80 -3.01 2.57
CA TYR A 486 -13.50 -2.38 2.26
C TYR A 486 -12.65 -3.17 1.25
N VAL A 487 -12.58 -4.49 1.39
CA VAL A 487 -11.73 -5.33 0.53
C VAL A 487 -12.37 -5.51 -0.85
N PHE A 488 -13.61 -6.01 -0.89
CA PHE A 488 -14.37 -6.22 -2.11
C PHE A 488 -14.62 -4.91 -2.90
N THR A 489 -14.74 -3.79 -2.20
CA THR A 489 -14.93 -2.46 -2.81
C THR A 489 -13.62 -1.78 -3.18
N GLY A 490 -12.48 -2.28 -2.71
CA GLY A 490 -11.17 -1.71 -2.92
C GLY A 490 -10.95 -0.35 -2.25
N LEU A 491 -11.47 -0.17 -1.04
CA LEU A 491 -11.31 1.06 -0.27
C LEU A 491 -10.11 0.96 0.68
N ASN A 492 -9.08 1.75 0.39
CA ASN A 492 -7.91 1.89 1.28
C ASN A 492 -8.32 2.57 2.60
N LEU A 493 -7.65 2.18 3.67
CA LEU A 493 -7.87 2.70 5.02
C LEU A 493 -6.64 3.47 5.50
N PHE A 494 -6.85 4.61 6.13
CA PHE A 494 -5.80 5.48 6.66
C PHE A 494 -5.91 5.50 8.18
N HIS A 495 -4.98 4.84 8.86
CA HIS A 495 -4.91 4.73 10.32
C HIS A 495 -3.94 5.79 10.85
N THR A 496 -4.47 6.82 11.50
CA THR A 496 -3.68 7.92 12.04
C THR A 496 -3.65 7.87 13.55
N PHE A 497 -2.47 7.90 14.15
CA PHE A 497 -2.29 7.91 15.61
C PHE A 497 -1.07 8.73 16.01
N ASP A 498 -1.05 9.20 17.26
CA ASP A 498 -0.05 10.15 17.71
C ASP A 498 1.19 9.46 18.28
N VAL A 499 2.34 10.11 18.15
CA VAL A 499 3.60 9.75 18.80
C VAL A 499 4.16 10.98 19.51
N LYS A 500 4.63 10.81 20.75
CA LYS A 500 5.19 11.88 21.57
C LYS A 500 6.67 11.59 21.84
N THR A 501 7.54 12.53 21.45
CA THR A 501 8.99 12.38 21.62
C THR A 501 9.41 12.47 23.09
N GLY A 502 8.72 13.30 23.89
CA GLY A 502 9.08 13.49 25.31
C GLY A 502 10.53 13.97 25.48
N ASP A 503 11.19 13.55 26.55
CA ASP A 503 12.59 13.85 26.83
C ASP A 503 13.58 12.87 26.16
N TYR A 504 13.08 11.96 25.31
CA TYR A 504 13.91 10.99 24.61
C TYR A 504 14.87 11.67 23.63
N ILE A 505 16.12 11.19 23.59
CA ILE A 505 17.17 11.62 22.67
C ILE A 505 17.77 10.38 22.04
N GLY A 506 17.73 10.29 20.71
CA GLY A 506 18.21 9.13 19.98
C GLY A 506 17.35 8.80 18.77
N ASP A 507 17.72 7.70 18.12
CA ASP A 507 16.97 7.16 16.99
C ASP A 507 15.81 6.32 17.50
N PHE A 508 14.71 6.31 16.76
CA PHE A 508 13.61 5.38 16.97
C PHE A 508 13.00 4.97 15.64
N SER A 509 12.38 3.80 15.59
CA SER A 509 11.78 3.29 14.37
C SER A 509 10.45 2.60 14.60
N ASN A 510 9.64 2.54 13.55
CA ASN A 510 8.34 1.89 13.58
C ASN A 510 8.05 1.21 12.24
N LYS A 511 7.58 -0.04 12.31
CA LYS A 511 7.29 -0.89 11.16
C LYS A 511 5.83 -1.33 11.13
N VAL A 512 5.29 -1.51 9.92
CA VAL A 512 3.91 -1.96 9.71
C VAL A 512 3.80 -3.17 8.81
N TRP A 513 2.69 -3.88 8.97
CA TRP A 513 2.20 -4.90 8.05
C TRP A 513 0.69 -4.78 7.91
N GLN A 514 0.16 -5.32 6.82
CA GLN A 514 -1.25 -5.69 6.72
C GLN A 514 -1.37 -7.21 6.54
N VAL A 515 -2.50 -7.78 6.98
CA VAL A 515 -2.81 -9.20 6.77
C VAL A 515 -4.18 -9.33 6.13
N ASP A 516 -4.22 -9.96 4.94
CA ASP A 516 -5.45 -10.18 4.18
C ASP A 516 -5.59 -11.65 3.78
N PHE A 517 -6.74 -12.26 4.10
CA PHE A 517 -7.01 -13.68 3.86
C PHE A 517 -5.96 -14.62 4.47
N GLY A 518 -5.35 -14.22 5.59
CA GLY A 518 -4.23 -14.94 6.21
C GLY A 518 -2.90 -14.86 5.43
N ASN A 519 -2.75 -13.86 4.55
CA ASN A 519 -1.49 -13.54 3.86
C ASN A 519 -0.93 -12.24 4.43
N GLY A 520 0.34 -12.23 4.86
CA GLY A 520 0.99 -11.03 5.40
C GLY A 520 1.76 -10.26 4.34
N TYR A 521 1.65 -8.94 4.37
CA TYR A 521 2.39 -8.02 3.52
C TYR A 521 3.10 -7.00 4.41
N ALA A 522 4.43 -6.91 4.27
CA ALA A 522 5.24 -5.98 5.04
C ALA A 522 5.23 -4.61 4.37
N GLY A 523 5.02 -3.57 5.17
CA GLY A 523 5.21 -2.20 4.73
C GLY A 523 6.61 -1.70 5.01
N ASN A 524 6.80 -0.40 4.80
CA ASN A 524 8.05 0.28 5.10
C ASN A 524 8.30 0.40 6.62
N THR A 525 9.55 0.68 6.97
CA THR A 525 9.97 1.10 8.32
C THR A 525 10.24 2.59 8.27
N VAL A 526 9.63 3.35 9.17
CA VAL A 526 9.92 4.78 9.32
C VAL A 526 10.91 4.95 10.45
N GLU A 527 12.01 5.65 10.16
CA GLU A 527 13.08 5.97 11.11
C GLU A 527 13.13 7.48 11.33
N ASN A 528 13.30 7.90 12.58
CA ASN A 528 13.47 9.30 12.96
C ASN A 528 14.47 9.43 14.10
N ASN A 529 14.98 10.65 14.29
CA ASN A 529 15.92 10.97 15.37
C ASN A 529 15.39 12.16 16.17
N VAL A 530 15.49 12.10 17.50
CA VAL A 530 15.36 13.27 18.37
C VAL A 530 16.77 13.71 18.78
N PRO A 531 17.28 14.86 18.28
CA PRO A 531 18.62 15.31 18.57
C PRO A 531 18.71 15.95 19.94
N LYS A 532 19.91 15.92 20.53
CA LYS A 532 20.23 16.73 21.69
C LYS A 532 20.40 18.19 21.28
N LEU A 533 19.61 19.09 21.86
CA LEU A 533 19.58 20.51 21.51
C LEU A 533 19.95 21.39 22.71
N ASP A 534 21.22 21.32 23.13
CA ASP A 534 21.70 22.07 24.30
C ASP A 534 21.94 23.56 23.97
N GLY A 535 21.33 24.46 24.72
CA GLY A 535 21.62 25.88 24.75
C GLY A 535 22.59 26.18 25.89
N ILE A 536 23.84 26.52 25.58
CA ILE A 536 24.89 26.64 26.62
C ILE A 536 25.09 28.09 27.02
N LYS A 537 25.11 28.37 28.31
CA LYS A 537 25.47 29.67 28.86
C LYS A 537 26.83 29.63 29.56
N LYS A 538 27.67 30.64 29.31
CA LYS A 538 28.93 30.86 30.03
C LYS A 538 29.18 32.32 30.29
N ILE A 539 29.80 32.63 31.43
CA ILE A 539 30.31 33.97 31.72
C ILE A 539 31.80 33.99 31.40
N LEU A 540 32.27 34.93 30.58
CA LEU A 540 33.67 34.98 30.19
C LEU A 540 34.33 36.28 30.67
N GLU A 541 35.66 36.27 30.78
CA GLU A 541 36.42 37.49 31.11
C GLU A 541 36.34 38.56 30.01
N SER A 542 36.37 38.13 28.75
CA SER A 542 36.25 38.99 27.57
C SER A 542 35.82 38.15 26.37
N ILE A 543 35.33 38.79 25.30
CA ILE A 543 35.02 38.11 24.03
C ILE A 543 36.30 37.46 23.49
N GLY A 544 36.20 36.20 23.06
CA GLY A 544 37.34 35.40 22.59
C GLY A 544 38.24 34.84 23.70
N SER A 545 37.97 35.11 24.98
CA SER A 545 38.71 34.50 26.09
C SER A 545 38.20 33.08 26.36
N ASN A 546 39.12 32.17 26.64
CA ASN A 546 38.79 30.82 27.14
C ASN A 546 38.59 30.79 28.67
N LYS A 547 38.73 31.93 29.35
CA LYS A 547 38.57 32.02 30.80
C LYS A 547 37.10 32.11 31.17
N ASP A 548 36.56 30.99 31.64
CA ASP A 548 35.21 30.82 32.17
C ASP A 548 35.14 31.34 33.62
N LEU A 549 34.27 32.31 33.84
CA LEU A 549 33.97 32.93 35.13
C LEU A 549 32.66 32.41 35.74
N THR A 550 32.04 31.38 35.15
CA THR A 550 30.86 30.72 35.72
C THR A 550 31.18 30.15 37.11
N GLY A 551 30.33 30.44 38.10
CA GLY A 551 30.54 30.20 39.53
C GLY A 551 31.61 31.11 40.17
N GLY A 552 32.30 31.92 39.38
CA GLY A 552 33.42 32.76 39.77
C GLY A 552 33.01 34.14 40.29
N THR A 553 33.97 35.06 40.31
CA THR A 553 33.78 36.44 40.78
C THR A 553 33.81 37.44 39.63
N ILE A 554 32.84 38.36 39.63
CA ILE A 554 32.82 39.56 38.80
C ILE A 554 32.97 40.76 39.72
N GLU A 555 33.87 41.69 39.40
CA GLU A 555 34.08 42.89 40.20
C GLU A 555 32.93 43.89 40.04
N LEU A 556 32.62 44.64 41.11
CA LEU A 556 31.58 45.68 41.03
C LEU A 556 31.97 46.74 39.98
N GLY A 557 31.05 47.02 39.05
CA GLY A 557 31.23 47.95 37.95
C GLY A 557 31.88 47.35 36.71
N GLN A 558 32.35 46.09 36.77
CA GLN A 558 32.93 45.39 35.63
C GLN A 558 31.86 45.10 34.57
N THR A 559 32.16 45.41 33.32
CA THR A 559 31.43 44.92 32.15
C THR A 559 32.02 43.58 31.72
N TYR A 560 31.17 42.60 31.46
CA TYR A 560 31.58 41.25 31.09
C TYR A 560 30.61 40.65 30.05
N PRO A 561 31.09 39.77 29.16
CA PRO A 561 30.23 39.04 28.23
C PRO A 561 29.62 37.78 28.86
N ALA A 562 28.31 37.62 28.71
CA ALA A 562 27.65 36.32 28.76
C ALA A 562 27.64 35.71 27.35
N ARG A 563 28.32 34.59 27.16
CA ARG A 563 28.26 33.78 25.94
C ARG A 563 27.03 32.88 25.99
N LEU A 564 26.12 33.09 25.05
CA LEU A 564 24.84 32.42 24.86
C LEU A 564 24.94 31.61 23.57
N SER A 565 25.22 30.32 23.69
CA SER A 565 25.30 29.41 22.54
C SER A 565 23.90 28.93 22.18
N PHE A 566 23.53 29.07 20.91
CA PHE A 566 22.37 28.37 20.37
C PHE A 566 22.67 26.87 20.21
N PRO A 567 21.65 25.99 20.29
CA PRO A 567 21.81 24.58 19.99
C PRO A 567 22.21 24.38 18.53
N VAL A 568 22.99 23.34 18.28
CA VAL A 568 23.34 22.92 16.91
C VAL A 568 22.11 22.27 16.28
N VAL A 569 21.49 22.98 15.34
CA VAL A 569 20.21 22.58 14.74
C VAL A 569 20.30 22.55 13.23
N LYS A 570 19.74 21.52 12.59
CA LYS A 570 19.67 21.44 11.12
C LYS A 570 18.57 22.32 10.54
N THR A 571 18.80 22.88 9.36
CA THR A 571 17.78 23.66 8.62
C THR A 571 16.51 22.85 8.28
N THR A 572 16.59 21.52 8.28
CA THR A 572 15.49 20.59 8.01
C THR A 572 14.82 20.02 9.27
N ILE A 573 15.21 20.46 10.47
CA ILE A 573 14.57 19.98 11.71
C ILE A 573 13.06 20.23 11.65
N ASP A 574 12.28 19.24 12.09
CA ASP A 574 10.82 19.32 12.15
C ASP A 574 10.19 19.68 10.79
N GLY A 575 10.77 19.16 9.71
CA GLY A 575 10.40 19.45 8.32
C GLY A 575 11.07 20.70 7.75
N LYS A 576 11.15 21.77 8.54
CA LYS A 576 11.88 23.00 8.21
C LYS A 576 12.07 23.83 9.48
N LEU A 577 13.25 24.39 9.66
CA LEU A 577 13.48 25.43 10.65
C LEU A 577 12.76 26.74 10.27
N LYS A 578 11.89 27.22 11.16
CA LYS A 578 11.07 28.43 11.04
C LYS A 578 11.50 29.51 12.02
N SER A 579 11.85 29.13 13.24
CA SER A 579 12.33 30.06 14.27
C SER A 579 13.45 29.43 15.11
N LEU A 580 14.43 30.26 15.46
CA LEU A 580 15.49 29.97 16.42
C LEU A 580 15.73 31.23 17.22
N TYR A 581 15.43 31.20 18.50
CA TYR A 581 15.65 32.33 19.39
C TYR A 581 15.90 31.85 20.81
N GLY A 582 16.55 32.70 21.60
CA GLY A 582 16.71 32.44 23.02
C GLY A 582 16.54 33.71 23.83
N ILE A 583 16.24 33.51 25.10
CA ILE A 583 15.93 34.56 26.06
C ILE A 583 16.96 34.47 27.18
N GLU A 584 17.72 35.54 27.33
CA GLU A 584 18.59 35.73 28.48
C GLU A 584 17.81 36.44 29.59
N ASN A 585 17.62 35.76 30.72
CA ASN A 585 17.06 36.33 31.94
C ASN A 585 18.21 36.53 32.94
N PHE A 586 18.65 37.77 33.12
CA PHE A 586 19.67 38.14 34.12
C PHE A 586 18.99 38.82 35.32
N ASP A 587 19.57 38.70 36.52
CA ASP A 587 19.01 39.39 37.69
C ASP A 587 19.30 40.89 37.62
N GLU A 588 18.27 41.66 37.31
CA GLU A 588 18.32 43.11 37.09
C GLU A 588 18.71 43.91 38.35
N ASN A 589 18.70 43.29 39.54
CA ASN A 589 19.16 43.92 40.78
C ASN A 589 20.69 43.91 40.89
N PHE A 590 21.36 42.99 40.20
CA PHE A 590 22.82 42.83 40.25
C PHE A 590 23.49 43.12 38.93
N ASP A 591 22.80 42.93 37.81
CA ASP A 591 23.36 43.08 36.47
C ASP A 591 22.50 44.03 35.62
N GLU A 592 23.19 44.90 34.87
CA GLU A 592 22.57 45.84 33.92
C GLU A 592 23.01 45.49 32.51
N TYR A 593 22.06 45.24 31.60
CA TYR A 593 22.37 45.11 30.17
C TYR A 593 22.85 46.44 29.60
N ASN A 594 24.07 46.46 29.05
CA ASN A 594 24.72 47.71 28.66
C ASN A 594 24.27 48.26 27.29
N GLY A 595 23.44 47.52 26.55
CA GLY A 595 22.97 47.89 25.21
C GLY A 595 23.75 47.27 24.04
N GLU A 596 24.84 46.55 24.29
CA GLU A 596 25.73 45.99 23.27
C GLU A 596 25.68 44.46 23.25
N PHE A 597 25.69 43.90 22.03
CA PHE A 597 25.88 42.47 21.81
C PHE A 597 26.62 42.21 20.51
N TYR A 598 27.22 41.04 20.41
CA TYR A 598 27.90 40.55 19.20
C TYR A 598 27.52 39.10 18.95
N ALA A 599 27.46 38.68 17.70
CA ALA A 599 27.25 37.27 17.37
C ALA A 599 28.32 36.75 16.43
N PHE A 600 28.77 35.52 16.64
CA PHE A 600 29.82 34.89 15.84
C PHE A 600 29.42 33.45 15.48
N ALA A 601 29.93 32.98 14.34
CA ALA A 601 29.83 31.57 13.97
C ALA A 601 30.61 30.72 14.99
N SER A 602 29.96 29.74 15.61
CA SER A 602 30.61 28.79 16.54
C SER A 602 31.16 27.54 15.83
N GLY A 603 31.06 27.50 14.50
CA GLY A 603 31.68 26.51 13.63
C GLY A 603 31.49 26.87 12.15
N ASP A 604 32.18 26.15 11.27
CA ASP A 604 32.01 26.29 9.83
C ASP A 604 30.58 25.91 9.41
N MET A 605 29.95 26.73 8.55
CA MET A 605 28.63 26.50 7.99
C MET A 605 28.62 26.70 6.47
N LYS A 606 28.01 25.77 5.74
CA LYS A 606 27.94 25.80 4.27
C LYS A 606 26.72 26.57 3.74
N LEU A 607 26.95 27.46 2.77
CA LEU A 607 25.90 28.17 2.05
C LEU A 607 25.38 27.38 0.84
N LYS A 608 24.20 27.75 0.33
CA LYS A 608 23.60 27.13 -0.87
C LYS A 608 24.48 27.21 -2.12
N ASP A 609 25.27 28.28 -2.26
CA ASP A 609 26.22 28.45 -3.37
C ASP A 609 27.52 27.65 -3.20
N GLY A 610 27.68 26.94 -2.07
CA GLY A 610 28.84 26.12 -1.75
C GLY A 610 29.96 26.87 -1.02
N SER A 611 29.86 28.18 -0.83
CA SER A 611 30.79 28.93 0.04
C SER A 611 30.59 28.58 1.52
N ILE A 612 31.54 28.97 2.38
CA ILE A 612 31.58 28.59 3.80
C ILE A 612 31.68 29.86 4.65
N ILE A 613 30.73 30.03 5.57
CA ILE A 613 30.90 30.93 6.73
C ILE A 613 31.87 30.24 7.67
N LYS A 614 32.97 30.90 8.03
CA LYS A 614 34.01 30.31 8.85
C LYS A 614 33.74 30.49 10.34
N LEU A 615 34.24 29.55 11.15
CA LEU A 615 34.34 29.74 12.60
C LEU A 615 34.88 31.14 12.94
N ASP A 616 34.29 31.78 13.95
CA ASP A 616 34.58 33.14 14.42
C ASP A 616 34.21 34.29 13.45
N GLU A 617 33.57 34.00 12.31
CA GLU A 617 33.04 35.06 11.45
C GLU A 617 31.88 35.79 12.13
N GLU A 618 31.83 37.11 12.01
CA GLU A 618 30.83 37.94 12.67
C GLU A 618 29.45 37.84 11.97
N LEU A 619 28.44 37.47 12.76
CA LEU A 619 27.06 37.23 12.37
C LEU A 619 26.06 38.20 13.02
N THR A 620 26.52 39.23 13.75
CA THR A 620 25.66 40.19 14.47
C THR A 620 24.51 40.73 13.61
N ARG A 621 24.75 40.97 12.30
CA ARG A 621 23.75 41.45 11.33
C ARG A 621 22.54 40.52 11.14
N TYR A 622 22.68 39.24 11.48
CA TYR A 622 21.64 38.21 11.34
C TYR A 622 20.88 37.96 12.64
N ILE A 623 21.20 38.70 13.71
CA ILE A 623 20.53 38.57 14.99
C ILE A 623 19.68 39.82 15.25
N VAL A 624 18.41 39.59 15.57
CA VAL A 624 17.48 40.62 16.02
C VAL A 624 17.43 40.59 17.53
N GLN A 625 17.67 41.74 18.14
CA GLN A 625 17.54 41.95 19.58
C GLN A 625 16.19 42.58 19.92
N GLU A 626 15.55 42.03 20.96
CA GLU A 626 14.37 42.60 21.59
C GLU A 626 14.63 42.74 23.10
N LEU A 627 14.40 43.94 23.64
CA LEU A 627 14.57 44.22 25.07
C LEU A 627 13.25 44.00 25.79
N ILE A 628 13.23 43.06 26.74
CA ILE A 628 12.08 42.79 27.58
C ILE A 628 12.22 43.65 28.83
N ARG A 629 11.22 44.50 29.08
CA ARG A 629 11.25 45.48 30.17
C ARG A 629 10.15 45.20 31.19
N ASP A 630 10.46 45.41 32.46
CA ASP A 630 9.45 45.45 33.50
C ASP A 630 8.47 46.61 33.24
N GLU A 631 7.17 46.32 33.26
CA GLU A 631 6.13 47.26 32.86
C GLU A 631 6.04 48.49 33.78
N LYS A 632 6.49 48.38 35.04
CA LYS A 632 6.35 49.44 36.05
C LYS A 632 7.57 50.35 36.08
N THR A 633 8.75 49.77 36.00
CA THR A 633 10.03 50.46 36.15
C THR A 633 10.64 50.84 34.80
N GLY A 634 10.27 50.14 33.72
CA GLY A 634 10.90 50.26 32.40
C GLY A 634 12.32 49.69 32.34
N GLN A 635 12.80 49.07 33.42
CA GLN A 635 14.10 48.41 33.49
C GLN A 635 14.13 47.19 32.57
N VAL A 636 15.24 46.95 31.89
CA VAL A 636 15.42 45.72 31.11
C VAL A 636 15.62 44.57 32.10
N VAL A 637 14.77 43.55 32.00
CA VAL A 637 14.80 42.35 32.85
C VAL A 637 15.23 41.10 32.07
N ALA A 638 15.14 41.14 30.74
CA ALA A 638 15.61 40.10 29.87
C ALA A 638 15.92 40.63 28.47
N VAL A 639 16.72 39.88 27.72
CA VAL A 639 17.01 40.16 26.31
C VAL A 639 16.71 38.94 25.48
N LYS A 640 15.90 39.11 24.43
CA LYS A 640 15.62 38.08 23.45
C LYS A 640 16.50 38.28 22.23
N TYR A 641 17.20 37.23 21.83
CA TYR A 641 18.01 37.17 20.62
C TYR A 641 17.37 36.21 19.64
N THR A 642 16.98 36.70 18.47
CA THR A 642 16.33 35.91 17.41
C THR A 642 17.23 35.84 16.20
N VAL A 643 17.53 34.65 15.70
CA VAL A 643 18.20 34.51 14.40
C VAL A 643 17.19 34.86 13.31
N ASN A 644 17.57 35.78 12.42
CA ASN A 644 16.70 36.22 11.31
C ASN A 644 16.39 35.00 10.43
N PRO A 645 15.11 34.68 10.16
CA PRO A 645 14.74 33.56 9.29
C PRO A 645 15.40 33.58 7.90
N GLU A 646 15.72 34.75 7.37
CA GLU A 646 16.45 34.88 6.10
C GLU A 646 17.84 34.23 6.15
N PHE A 647 18.46 34.15 7.33
CA PHE A 647 19.76 33.49 7.50
C PHE A 647 19.67 31.99 7.20
N TYR A 648 18.60 31.32 7.64
CA TYR A 648 18.41 29.89 7.39
C TYR A 648 18.28 29.61 5.88
N ASP A 649 17.63 30.52 5.15
CA ASP A 649 17.44 30.41 3.71
C ASP A 649 18.74 30.62 2.91
N LEU A 650 19.83 31.13 3.52
CA LEU A 650 21.17 31.22 2.90
C LEU A 650 21.94 29.90 2.99
N LEU A 651 21.68 29.09 4.02
CA LEU A 651 22.41 27.86 4.32
C LEU A 651 21.99 26.72 3.39
N ALA A 652 22.91 25.78 3.16
CA ALA A 652 22.59 24.54 2.45
C ALA A 652 21.48 23.74 3.16
N GLU A 653 20.73 22.97 2.39
CA GLU A 653 19.68 22.10 2.95
C GLU A 653 20.30 21.03 3.85
N GLY A 654 19.76 20.90 5.07
CA GLY A 654 20.27 19.98 6.10
C GLY A 654 21.53 20.49 6.83
N GLU A 655 22.03 21.68 6.51
CA GLU A 655 23.17 22.29 7.19
C GLU A 655 22.84 22.63 8.66
N GLU A 656 23.84 22.49 9.53
CA GLU A 656 23.76 22.83 10.95
C GLU A 656 24.00 24.32 11.20
N ILE A 657 23.15 24.94 12.02
CA ILE A 657 23.33 26.31 12.49
C ILE A 657 24.19 26.30 13.76
N LYS A 658 25.23 27.13 13.76
CA LYS A 658 26.26 27.22 14.81
C LYS A 658 26.53 28.68 15.12
N ILE A 659 25.86 29.22 16.13
CA ILE A 659 25.94 30.64 16.49
C ILE A 659 26.10 30.81 18.00
N ASP A 660 27.07 31.64 18.39
CA ASP A 660 27.21 32.15 19.75
C ASP A 660 26.85 33.65 19.76
N VAL A 661 26.05 34.07 20.74
CA VAL A 661 25.78 35.48 21.05
C VAL A 661 26.54 35.87 22.31
N TYR A 662 27.17 37.04 22.30
CA TYR A 662 27.87 37.62 23.43
C TYR A 662 27.09 38.86 23.89
N SER A 663 26.31 38.69 24.96
CA SER A 663 25.56 39.75 25.62
C SER A 663 26.44 40.46 26.64
N MET A 664 26.49 41.79 26.59
CA MET A 664 27.37 42.57 27.46
C MET A 664 26.60 43.08 28.68
N LEU A 665 26.94 42.54 29.85
CA LEU A 665 26.33 42.89 31.13
C LEU A 665 27.31 43.69 31.99
N LYS A 666 26.80 44.52 32.89
CA LYS A 666 27.57 45.27 33.87
C LYS A 666 27.10 44.93 35.28
N ARG A 667 28.03 44.50 36.15
CA ARG A 667 27.74 44.23 37.55
C ARG A 667 27.51 45.53 38.33
N ILE A 668 26.34 45.72 38.92
CA ILE A 668 25.92 46.97 39.60
C ILE A 668 25.69 46.81 41.11
N ALA A 669 25.66 45.59 41.65
CA ALA A 669 25.53 45.36 43.09
C ALA A 669 26.38 44.18 43.60
N TYR A 670 26.61 44.15 44.92
CA TYR A 670 27.27 43.04 45.61
C TYR A 670 26.26 41.92 45.92
N GLY A 671 26.62 40.68 45.65
CA GLY A 671 25.77 39.51 45.91
C GLY A 671 26.53 38.19 45.77
N GLU A 672 25.93 37.11 46.25
CA GLU A 672 26.43 35.74 46.13
C GLU A 672 25.41 34.90 45.37
N ASN A 673 25.88 33.93 44.58
CA ASN A 673 25.06 33.06 43.73
C ASN A 673 24.05 33.82 42.86
N ILE A 674 24.49 34.92 42.25
CA ILE A 674 23.67 35.72 41.34
C ILE A 674 23.42 34.89 40.09
N GLU A 675 22.16 34.51 39.88
CA GLU A 675 21.72 33.66 38.78
C GLU A 675 21.58 34.44 37.46
N ASN A 676 21.88 33.76 36.36
CA ASN A 676 21.58 34.23 35.03
C ASN A 676 21.21 33.03 34.16
N GLU A 677 20.08 33.12 33.46
CA GLU A 677 19.43 32.02 32.75
C GLU A 677 19.45 32.26 31.24
N TRP A 678 19.51 31.17 30.47
CA TRP A 678 19.41 31.14 29.02
C TRP A 678 18.40 30.06 28.61
N ILE A 679 17.28 30.47 28.04
CA ILE A 679 16.23 29.57 27.55
C ILE A 679 16.24 29.60 26.02
N VAL A 680 16.24 28.44 25.37
CA VAL A 680 16.29 28.37 23.90
C VAL A 680 15.05 27.71 23.31
N TYR A 681 14.59 28.29 22.21
CA TYR A 681 13.42 27.88 21.46
C TYR A 681 13.77 27.56 20.01
N VAL A 682 13.29 26.42 19.52
CA VAL A 682 13.40 25.98 18.12
C VAL A 682 11.99 25.72 17.61
N ASN A 683 11.60 26.38 16.52
CA ASN A 683 10.22 26.37 15.99
C ASN A 683 9.18 26.66 17.08
N ASP A 684 9.48 27.63 17.94
CA ASP A 684 8.66 28.09 19.06
C ASP A 684 8.43 27.02 20.17
N VAL A 685 9.19 25.92 20.15
CA VAL A 685 9.23 24.91 21.21
C VAL A 685 10.45 25.17 22.09
N GLU A 686 10.26 25.24 23.41
CA GLU A 686 11.36 25.28 24.38
C GLU A 686 12.12 23.96 24.32
N VAL A 687 13.40 24.00 23.95
CA VAL A 687 14.22 22.79 23.79
C VAL A 687 15.23 22.58 24.90
N ASP A 688 15.70 23.67 25.52
CA ASP A 688 16.67 23.60 26.61
C ASP A 688 16.70 24.90 27.43
N LYS A 689 17.24 24.77 28.64
CA LYS A 689 17.41 25.85 29.60
C LYS A 689 18.65 25.65 30.45
N ASP A 690 19.54 26.64 30.43
CA ASP A 690 20.79 26.63 31.21
C ASP A 690 20.84 27.80 32.20
N ILE A 691 21.27 27.54 33.43
CA ILE A 691 21.33 28.52 34.53
C ILE A 691 22.75 28.52 35.08
N VAL A 692 23.39 29.69 35.07
CA VAL A 692 24.73 29.90 35.64
C VAL A 692 24.68 30.87 36.80
N THR A 693 25.64 30.77 37.71
CA THR A 693 25.77 31.68 38.85
C THR A 693 27.10 32.43 38.84
N THR A 694 27.14 33.59 39.47
CA THR A 694 28.39 34.35 39.72
C THR A 694 28.33 35.07 41.08
N ASN A 695 29.45 35.62 41.52
CA ASN A 695 29.58 36.28 42.82
C ASN A 695 30.22 37.66 42.70
N THR A 696 29.89 38.57 43.62
CA THR A 696 30.56 39.86 43.82
C THR A 696 30.67 40.13 45.32
N PRO A 697 31.79 39.74 45.95
CA PRO A 697 31.95 39.85 47.40
C PRO A 697 32.02 41.31 47.83
N LYS A 698 31.40 41.64 48.96
CA LYS A 698 31.56 42.97 49.58
C LYS A 698 33.02 43.15 50.03
N PRO A 699 33.60 44.34 49.88
CA PRO A 699 34.90 44.65 50.47
C PRO A 699 34.83 44.35 51.98
N LYS A 700 35.83 43.63 52.47
CA LYS A 700 35.95 43.36 53.90
C LYS A 700 36.12 44.70 54.62
N GLU A 701 35.24 45.05 55.55
CA GLU A 701 35.43 46.27 56.36
C GLU A 701 36.79 46.18 57.06
N GLU A 702 37.68 47.12 56.76
CA GLU A 702 38.94 47.25 57.49
C GLU A 702 38.63 47.61 58.94
N THR A 703 38.93 46.70 59.85
CA THR A 703 38.92 47.00 61.28
C THR A 703 40.10 47.94 61.55
N PRO A 704 39.93 49.12 62.15
CA PRO A 704 41.03 50.04 62.39
C PRO A 704 42.10 49.37 63.27
N GLU A 705 43.36 49.42 62.82
CA GLU A 705 44.51 48.98 63.62
C GLU A 705 44.52 49.73 64.96
N VAL A 706 44.49 48.95 66.04
CA VAL A 706 44.68 49.44 67.41
C VAL A 706 46.12 49.97 67.53
N PRO A 707 46.36 51.22 67.98
CA PRO A 707 47.71 51.73 68.15
C PRO A 707 48.45 50.93 69.22
N GLU A 708 49.64 50.41 68.88
CA GLU A 708 50.51 49.74 69.84
C GLU A 708 50.90 50.67 71.00
N THR A 709 50.73 50.18 72.23
CA THR A 709 51.10 50.86 73.47
C THR A 709 52.62 50.70 73.71
N PRO A 710 53.35 51.73 74.17
CA PRO A 710 54.81 51.66 74.28
C PRO A 710 55.25 50.78 75.46
N VAL A 711 56.17 49.85 75.18
CA VAL A 711 56.77 48.93 76.16
C VAL A 711 57.87 49.64 76.95
N THR A 712 57.89 49.47 78.28
CA THR A 712 58.98 49.87 79.17
C THR A 712 59.80 48.66 79.66
N PRO A 713 61.07 48.84 80.06
CA PRO A 713 62.16 47.90 79.80
C PRO A 713 62.40 46.87 80.91
N VAL A 714 62.98 45.72 80.54
CA VAL A 714 63.48 44.70 81.48
C VAL A 714 64.97 44.47 81.26
N THR A 715 65.75 44.45 82.34
CA THR A 715 67.19 44.15 82.41
C THR A 715 67.42 42.91 83.31
N PRO A 716 68.62 42.30 83.37
CA PRO A 716 68.92 41.00 82.75
C PRO A 716 69.26 39.89 83.76
N GLY A 717 69.20 38.63 83.31
CA GLY A 717 69.74 37.48 84.05
C GLY A 717 70.14 36.32 83.14
N THR A 718 71.41 35.93 83.20
CA THR A 718 72.03 34.66 82.73
C THR A 718 72.75 34.05 83.95
N PRO A 719 73.24 32.78 84.01
CA PRO A 719 73.20 31.65 83.06
C PRO A 719 72.96 30.26 83.71
N VAL A 720 73.13 29.16 82.94
CA VAL A 720 73.68 27.78 83.23
C VAL A 720 72.97 26.77 82.29
N ALA A 721 73.56 26.29 81.17
CA ALA A 721 74.56 25.21 80.96
C ALA A 721 74.03 23.78 81.25
N ARG A 722 74.33 22.66 80.54
CA ARG A 722 75.09 22.28 79.32
C ARG A 722 74.98 20.74 79.16
N ALA A 723 74.89 20.20 77.93
CA ALA A 723 75.55 18.96 77.44
C ALA A 723 75.17 18.70 75.95
N GLN A 724 76.08 18.89 74.98
CA GLN A 724 76.95 17.91 74.28
C GLN A 724 76.20 17.11 73.17
N THR A 725 76.61 16.96 71.90
CA THR A 725 77.88 17.14 71.14
C THR A 725 77.60 17.07 69.61
N LEU A 726 78.42 17.77 68.81
CA LEU A 726 78.58 17.78 67.32
C LEU A 726 79.68 16.74 66.89
N PRO A 727 80.09 16.50 65.60
CA PRO A 727 80.11 17.48 64.47
C PRO A 727 80.03 17.00 62.98
N SER A 728 80.05 18.01 62.08
CA SER A 728 80.75 18.10 60.75
C SER A 728 80.17 17.31 59.55
N THR A 729 80.16 17.70 58.26
CA THR A 729 80.63 18.79 57.33
C THR A 729 80.08 18.37 55.93
N GLY A 730 79.95 19.13 54.84
CA GLY A 730 80.42 20.44 54.38
C GLY A 730 80.06 20.58 52.87
N GLU A 731 80.03 21.80 52.36
CA GLU A 731 79.75 22.18 50.95
C GLU A 731 81.00 22.15 50.06
N GLU A 732 80.85 21.89 48.74
CA GLU A 732 81.13 22.83 47.63
C GLU A 732 81.27 22.15 46.22
N LYS A 733 80.52 22.72 45.26
CA LYS A 733 80.84 23.13 43.86
C LYS A 733 81.36 22.20 42.73
N LEU A 734 80.65 22.34 41.59
CA LEU A 734 81.07 22.58 40.18
C LEU A 734 81.91 21.56 39.34
N TYR A 735 81.37 21.23 38.15
CA TYR A 735 81.90 21.33 36.76
C TYR A 735 81.52 20.15 35.84
N GLY A 736 81.34 20.42 34.55
CA GLY A 736 80.76 19.52 33.52
C GLY A 736 81.73 18.83 32.54
N PHE A 737 81.21 18.58 31.31
CA PHE A 737 81.73 17.82 30.13
C PHE A 737 81.57 16.28 30.22
N GLY A 738 81.21 15.49 29.19
CA GLY A 738 80.86 15.66 27.77
C GLY A 738 80.98 14.30 27.01
N CYS A 739 80.20 14.10 25.91
CA CYS A 739 80.27 13.04 24.85
C CYS A 739 79.91 11.57 25.21
N THR A 740 79.23 10.74 24.38
CA THR A 740 79.39 10.48 22.92
C THR A 740 78.17 9.73 22.29
N ARG A 741 77.98 9.90 20.95
CA ARG A 741 77.23 9.19 19.85
C ARG A 741 76.87 7.69 20.02
N CYS A 742 75.98 7.00 19.26
CA CYS A 742 75.30 7.08 17.94
C CYS A 742 74.12 6.02 17.95
N LYS A 743 72.91 6.27 17.40
CA LYS A 743 72.35 5.97 16.04
C LYS A 743 72.17 4.49 15.60
N HIS A 744 70.99 4.26 14.99
CA HIS A 744 70.51 3.14 14.10
C HIS A 744 69.90 1.93 14.82
N GLY A 745 68.80 1.30 14.38
CA GLY A 745 67.93 1.47 13.22
C GLY A 745 67.11 0.19 12.98
N ASN A 746 65.94 0.35 12.34
CA ASN A 746 65.21 -0.63 11.51
C ASN A 746 64.46 -1.85 12.11
N ARG A 747 63.16 -1.85 11.78
CA ARG A 747 62.36 -2.87 11.04
C ARG A 747 61.65 -4.00 11.78
N ARG A 748 60.32 -4.02 11.50
CA ARG A 748 59.45 -5.16 11.04
C ARG A 748 59.27 -6.33 12.03
N ALA A 749 58.19 -7.09 12.09
CA ALA A 749 56.88 -7.13 11.43
C ALA A 749 56.13 -8.35 12.02
N TRP A 750 54.83 -8.20 12.26
CA TRP A 750 53.75 -9.17 11.99
C TRP A 750 53.58 -10.48 12.80
N ILE A 751 52.32 -10.97 12.71
CA ILE A 751 51.71 -12.28 13.06
C ILE A 751 50.89 -12.18 14.37
N SER A 752 49.56 -11.92 14.31
CA SER A 752 48.43 -12.84 14.03
C SER A 752 48.38 -14.02 15.01
N SER A 753 47.35 -14.21 15.82
CA SER A 753 46.14 -15.03 15.60
C SER A 753 45.59 -15.29 17.02
N SER A 754 44.35 -15.62 17.36
CA SER A 754 43.12 -16.05 16.69
C SER A 754 42.13 -16.36 17.81
N GLN A 755 40.84 -16.08 17.56
CA GLN A 755 39.66 -16.88 17.96
C GLN A 755 39.33 -17.00 19.47
N ALA A 756 38.05 -17.04 19.87
CA ALA A 756 36.84 -17.47 19.14
C ALA A 756 35.66 -16.54 19.41
#